data_AF-A0A8J3LGE4-F1
#
_entry.id   AF-A0A8J3LGE4-F1
#
_cell.length_a   1.000
_cell.length_b   1.000
_cell.length_c   1.000
_cell.angle_alpha   90.00
_cell.angle_beta   90.00
_cell.angle_gamma   90.00
#
_symmetry.space_group_name_H-M   'P 1'
#
loop_
_entity.id
_entity.type
_entity.pdbx_description
1 polymer ?
#
loop_
_entity_poly.entity_id
_entity_poly.type
_entity_poly.pdbx_seq_one_letter_code
_entity_poly.pdbx_strand_id
1 'polypeptide(L)'
;MFHVSRVRKPYPLLAAAVVLLLLGGGVAWGVGDALGLSHTPAAVPREDPVAAPPRETVPPPPLATIAVPAEPRLTKAATAVADALAARGLPRPTMTSVPPQTAVALPAAGATTLRAGVLATMAAAPEAYRLTARGSELAVEGADVAGTAAGLYRIADRIRSGVPVVPAGDDGRVVTPRLGLRLTDAGSVGREPDAAAFGAGDDYNLNTDVVGEALLPQAPWVDPAAVARIDAQFRQFVDHAAAQGYNGVVVPGFLEYVTFAKVGDGRAVYPAGDTHVDRARAMVAAFGPVFRYAEDMGMKVFLLTDMLAVSPPLEAYLTRTVGGLDVADARLWAVYQAGLAELFESMPFVDGLMVRIGEGGEVYAQNGWDYSSKLAVTTDVAVRAMLRALLDTAGRADREVIFRTWTVGVGAVGDLHTNPASYQQVLGGFDDPHLIVSTKYTLGDFYSHLPLNTTLLAGEHRRIVEFQARREFEGFGSLPNDLGALHRQALRDFLAANPKVEGVWNWTQDGGPLRAGPMSLYLRTGFWQLYDLNTYAVARLAWDPDADPAQVTADWAYRTFSGDPATVAAIGQAMALSREAVTKGLYLGPYADRTVKALGLEPPPMMWIFEWDIATGDSAALDSIYAVTGGRVDQAIDEGERAVALARRMRDLVAATDPATWREPRLRAAFTSTLDYQVNLFETLGAYRTMVLRHAQWLDTGDQAAYDGWRQAETVYRGARDVHRQRYGGDLDLPAYNFTAADLGAARADRDPVMAWAARGLLALILLVFVLGLRGRGRGGAAARALLLGAVRPWRVAGLEVPPSRLDRVLVWLVPAFVLVASRAVYTWFAAPAHLLVTLGGWLLFAAVARLVVGRRDPFHLWAVIGGVALLRSVLLLAALAGRGPGKYWFAFWTSPTLRTVYITIAFAAFCWLFVATAVVLRDRYALLRRRAVGLTLAAAGLPLGVIAAFIAYLGLEHALTVWNDQMALLPWGLSRILGITVYLGIPTDLPRYAAYAGAILTAAGLLLSIARRRPHP
;
A
#
# COMPACT_ATOMS: atom_id res chain seq x y z
N MET A 1 31.47 -40.51 -58.82
CA MET A 1 30.03 -40.82 -58.69
C MET A 1 29.37 -39.76 -57.82
N PHE A 2 28.63 -38.83 -58.43
CA PHE A 2 27.95 -37.74 -57.73
C PHE A 2 26.74 -38.29 -56.96
N HIS A 3 26.84 -38.35 -55.64
CA HIS A 3 25.69 -38.62 -54.79
C HIS A 3 24.86 -37.33 -54.68
N VAL A 4 23.93 -37.14 -55.61
CA VAL A 4 22.91 -36.09 -55.54
C VAL A 4 22.10 -36.35 -54.28
N SER A 5 22.31 -35.52 -53.25
CA SER A 5 21.57 -35.59 -52.00
C SER A 5 20.11 -35.29 -52.32
N ARG A 6 19.21 -36.28 -52.14
CA ARG A 6 17.76 -36.06 -52.25
C ARG A 6 17.38 -34.85 -51.40
N VAL A 7 16.92 -33.78 -52.04
CA VAL A 7 16.27 -32.64 -51.36
C VAL A 7 15.04 -33.22 -50.65
N ARG A 8 15.15 -33.42 -49.33
CA ARG A 8 14.06 -34.00 -48.53
C ARG A 8 12.89 -33.03 -48.45
N LYS A 9 11.67 -33.55 -48.53
CA LYS A 9 10.41 -32.77 -48.52
C LYS A 9 10.30 -31.95 -47.21
N PRO A 10 9.84 -30.68 -47.25
CA PRO A 10 9.85 -29.76 -46.10
C PRO A 10 8.72 -30.00 -45.06
N TYR A 11 7.77 -30.89 -45.33
CA TYR A 11 6.59 -31.14 -44.49
C TYR A 11 6.83 -31.30 -42.97
N PRO A 12 7.84 -32.05 -42.48
CA PRO A 12 8.06 -32.18 -41.03
C PRO A 12 8.54 -30.88 -40.35
N LEU A 13 9.15 -29.95 -41.09
CA LEU A 13 9.60 -28.67 -40.53
C LEU A 13 8.51 -27.60 -40.60
N LEU A 14 7.61 -27.69 -41.59
CA LEU A 14 6.35 -26.94 -41.60
C LEU A 14 5.46 -27.35 -40.42
N ALA A 15 5.32 -28.65 -40.17
CA ALA A 15 4.61 -29.16 -39.00
C ALA A 15 5.26 -28.67 -37.68
N ALA A 16 6.59 -28.67 -37.59
CA ALA A 16 7.29 -28.10 -36.44
C ALA A 16 6.99 -26.61 -36.24
N ALA A 17 7.02 -25.79 -37.30
CA ALA A 17 6.69 -24.37 -37.20
C ALA A 17 5.25 -24.13 -36.72
N VAL A 18 4.28 -24.92 -37.20
CA VAL A 18 2.88 -24.86 -36.73
C VAL A 18 2.79 -25.21 -35.24
N VAL A 19 3.44 -26.28 -34.79
CA VAL A 19 3.48 -26.66 -33.38
C VAL A 19 4.09 -25.55 -32.51
N LEU A 20 5.17 -24.92 -32.97
CA LEU A 20 5.81 -23.83 -32.24
C LEU A 20 4.89 -22.59 -32.13
N LEU A 21 4.11 -22.28 -33.17
CA LEU A 21 3.11 -21.23 -33.12
C LEU A 21 1.96 -21.57 -32.17
N LEU A 22 1.48 -22.82 -32.15
CA LEU A 22 0.46 -23.25 -31.19
C LEU A 22 0.96 -23.16 -29.73
N LEU A 23 2.19 -23.58 -29.47
CA LEU A 23 2.83 -23.42 -28.16
C LEU A 23 3.00 -21.94 -27.79
N GLY A 24 3.42 -21.11 -28.76
CA GLY A 24 3.48 -19.65 -28.57
C GLY A 24 2.12 -19.03 -28.25
N GLY A 25 1.06 -19.52 -28.90
CA GLY A 25 -0.33 -19.13 -28.61
C GLY A 25 -0.75 -19.50 -27.19
N GLY A 26 -0.38 -20.71 -26.73
CA GLY A 26 -0.61 -21.13 -25.35
C GLY A 26 0.13 -20.26 -24.32
N VAL A 27 1.39 -19.89 -24.59
CA VAL A 27 2.15 -18.96 -23.74
C VAL A 27 1.53 -17.57 -23.74
N ALA A 28 1.12 -17.07 -24.91
CA ALA A 28 0.45 -15.78 -25.03
C ALA A 28 -0.87 -15.74 -24.27
N TRP A 29 -1.65 -16.82 -24.33
CA TRP A 29 -2.87 -16.98 -23.54
C TRP A 29 -2.57 -16.97 -22.04
N GLY A 30 -1.59 -17.76 -21.57
CA GLY A 30 -1.21 -17.77 -20.15
C GLY A 30 -0.71 -16.41 -19.63
N VAL A 31 0.03 -15.65 -20.43
CA VAL A 31 0.42 -14.27 -20.08
C VAL A 31 -0.79 -13.33 -20.04
N GLY A 32 -1.71 -13.46 -21.00
CA GLY A 32 -2.93 -12.66 -21.02
C GLY A 32 -3.83 -12.90 -19.81
N ASP A 33 -4.00 -14.17 -19.44
CA ASP A 33 -4.75 -14.61 -18.27
C ASP A 33 -4.12 -14.10 -16.98
N ALA A 34 -2.80 -14.29 -16.81
CA ALA A 34 -2.06 -13.79 -15.64
C ALA A 34 -2.12 -12.27 -15.48
N LEU A 35 -2.17 -11.50 -16.58
CA LEU A 35 -2.33 -10.04 -16.51
C LEU A 35 -3.72 -9.62 -16.05
N GLY A 36 -4.77 -10.39 -16.38
CA GLY A 36 -6.13 -10.20 -15.84
C GLY A 36 -6.74 -8.80 -15.98
N LEU A 37 -6.27 -7.99 -16.93
CA LEU A 37 -6.62 -6.57 -17.04
C LEU A 37 -8.12 -6.38 -17.32
N SER A 38 -8.82 -5.73 -16.40
CA SER A 38 -10.22 -5.33 -16.58
C SER A 38 -10.54 -4.08 -15.78
N HIS A 39 -11.59 -3.35 -16.16
CA HIS A 39 -12.04 -2.20 -15.40
C HIS A 39 -13.54 -1.95 -15.56
N THR A 40 -14.17 -1.42 -14.52
CA THR A 40 -15.59 -1.03 -14.48
C THR A 40 -15.74 0.33 -13.82
N PRO A 41 -16.81 1.11 -14.08
CA PRO A 41 -17.09 2.32 -13.29
C PRO A 41 -17.16 1.99 -11.78
N ALA A 42 -16.53 2.82 -10.95
CA ALA A 42 -16.67 2.76 -9.50
C ALA A 42 -17.86 3.60 -9.03
N ALA A 43 -18.58 3.12 -8.01
CA ALA A 43 -19.64 3.89 -7.35
C ALA A 43 -19.04 4.87 -6.33
N VAL A 44 -18.34 5.88 -6.83
CA VAL A 44 -17.66 6.90 -6.01
C VAL A 44 -18.69 7.74 -5.24
N PRO A 45 -18.58 7.88 -3.91
CA PRO A 45 -19.45 8.76 -3.14
C PRO A 45 -19.32 10.20 -3.60
N ARG A 46 -20.46 10.89 -3.73
CA ARG A 46 -20.47 12.32 -4.06
C ARG A 46 -20.22 13.15 -2.80
N GLU A 47 -19.24 14.05 -2.87
CA GLU A 47 -18.91 14.95 -1.77
C GLU A 47 -19.39 16.36 -2.10
N ASP A 48 -20.27 16.92 -1.26
CA ASP A 48 -20.75 18.30 -1.36
C ASP A 48 -20.44 19.08 -0.06
N PRO A 49 -19.15 19.27 0.30
CA PRO A 49 -18.77 20.03 1.49
C PRO A 49 -19.16 21.50 1.37
N VAL A 50 -19.63 22.09 2.47
CA VAL A 50 -20.01 23.50 2.56
C VAL A 50 -19.44 24.12 3.82
N ALA A 51 -19.18 25.42 3.78
CA ALA A 51 -18.75 26.18 4.96
C ALA A 51 -19.96 26.69 5.73
N ALA A 52 -19.89 26.67 7.06
CA ALA A 52 -20.90 27.30 7.90
C ALA A 52 -20.90 28.83 7.68
N PRO A 53 -22.06 29.49 7.77
CA PRO A 53 -22.10 30.95 7.78
C PRO A 53 -21.35 31.50 9.00
N PRO A 54 -20.78 32.72 8.92
CA PRO A 54 -20.26 33.40 10.09
C PRO A 54 -21.32 33.50 11.18
N ARG A 55 -20.93 33.28 12.43
CA ARG A 55 -21.83 33.36 13.58
C ARG A 55 -21.25 34.23 14.69
N GLU A 56 -22.14 34.85 15.46
CA GLU A 56 -21.74 35.56 16.67
C GLU A 56 -21.31 34.59 17.76
N THR A 57 -20.29 35.01 18.50
CA THR A 57 -19.74 34.25 19.62
C THR A 57 -20.60 34.42 20.86
N VAL A 58 -21.03 33.31 21.45
CA VAL A 58 -21.79 33.33 22.70
C VAL A 58 -20.82 33.55 23.89
N PRO A 59 -21.11 34.51 24.79
CA PRO A 59 -20.35 34.68 26.02
C PRO A 59 -20.36 33.40 26.87
N PRO A 60 -19.22 33.02 27.47
CA PRO A 60 -19.20 31.89 28.40
C PRO A 60 -20.04 32.20 29.65
N PRO A 61 -20.69 31.21 30.28
CA PRO A 61 -21.42 31.42 31.52
C PRO A 61 -20.45 31.82 32.64
N PRO A 62 -20.80 32.80 33.51
CA PRO A 62 -19.95 33.26 34.61
C PRO A 62 -19.98 32.28 35.80
N LEU A 63 -19.47 31.07 35.57
CA LEU A 63 -19.44 30.01 36.58
C LEU A 63 -18.41 30.35 37.67
N ALA A 64 -18.86 30.50 38.91
CA ALA A 64 -18.00 30.75 40.07
C ALA A 64 -17.62 29.45 40.80
N THR A 65 -18.49 28.44 40.74
CA THR A 65 -18.32 27.18 41.46
C THR A 65 -18.76 26.01 40.59
N ILE A 66 -17.99 24.92 40.62
CA ILE A 66 -18.38 23.62 40.06
C ILE A 66 -18.49 22.61 41.21
N ALA A 67 -19.72 22.18 41.48
CA ALA A 67 -20.05 21.13 42.42
C ALA A 67 -20.07 19.79 41.69
N VAL A 68 -19.15 18.89 42.05
CA VAL A 68 -18.99 17.59 41.38
C VAL A 68 -18.81 16.47 42.42
N PRO A 69 -19.35 15.26 42.21
CA PRO A 69 -19.09 14.13 43.10
C PRO A 69 -17.60 13.78 43.15
N ALA A 70 -17.14 13.23 44.27
CA ALA A 70 -15.76 12.76 44.47
C ALA A 70 -15.45 11.49 43.66
N GLU A 71 -15.44 11.61 42.35
CA GLU A 71 -15.18 10.55 41.39
C GLU A 71 -14.13 11.07 40.38
N PRO A 72 -13.03 10.32 40.11
CA PRO A 72 -11.93 10.82 39.28
C PRO A 72 -12.31 11.26 37.86
N ARG A 73 -13.18 10.50 37.17
CA ARG A 73 -13.65 10.82 35.81
C ARG A 73 -14.44 12.12 35.80
N LEU A 74 -15.34 12.29 36.78
CA LEU A 74 -16.13 13.52 36.92
C LEU A 74 -15.27 14.72 37.29
N THR A 75 -14.28 14.53 38.17
CA THR A 75 -13.32 15.56 38.54
C THR A 75 -12.52 16.03 37.32
N LYS A 76 -12.11 15.09 36.46
CA LYS A 76 -11.40 15.40 35.22
C LYS A 76 -12.29 16.15 34.23
N ALA A 77 -13.52 15.69 34.02
CA ALA A 77 -14.48 16.37 33.13
C ALA A 77 -14.86 17.77 33.64
N ALA A 78 -15.00 17.95 34.95
CA ALA A 78 -15.20 19.27 35.57
C ALA A 78 -13.99 20.19 35.39
N THR A 79 -12.77 19.65 35.47
CA THR A 79 -11.54 20.39 35.18
C THR A 79 -11.53 20.89 33.73
N ALA A 80 -12.00 20.09 32.78
CA ALA A 80 -12.12 20.50 31.38
C ALA A 80 -13.08 21.69 31.20
N VAL A 81 -14.16 21.77 31.99
CA VAL A 81 -15.06 22.94 32.02
C VAL A 81 -14.32 24.17 32.57
N ALA A 82 -13.59 24.02 33.67
CA ALA A 82 -12.78 25.11 34.24
C ALA A 82 -11.70 25.62 33.26
N ASP A 83 -11.04 24.71 32.54
CA ASP A 83 -10.07 25.04 31.49
C ASP A 83 -10.74 25.78 30.33
N ALA A 84 -11.93 25.36 29.92
CA ALA A 84 -12.69 26.01 28.86
C ALA A 84 -13.07 27.45 29.21
N LEU A 85 -13.45 27.72 30.47
CA LEU A 85 -13.73 29.08 30.96
C LEU A 85 -12.46 29.94 30.98
N ALA A 86 -11.35 29.40 31.49
CA ALA A 86 -10.06 30.07 31.50
C ALA A 86 -9.57 30.44 30.09
N ALA A 87 -9.72 29.52 29.14
CA ALA A 87 -9.39 29.75 27.72
C ALA A 87 -10.28 30.82 27.05
N ARG A 88 -11.40 31.18 27.68
CA ARG A 88 -12.31 32.26 27.26
C ARG A 88 -12.15 33.53 28.11
N GLY A 89 -11.11 33.62 28.93
CA GLY A 89 -10.75 34.81 29.71
C GLY A 89 -11.48 34.96 31.04
N LEU A 90 -12.22 33.95 31.51
CA LEU A 90 -12.86 33.95 32.82
C LEU A 90 -11.95 33.33 33.91
N PRO A 91 -12.11 33.70 35.19
CA PRO A 91 -11.45 33.03 36.29
C PRO A 91 -11.81 31.54 36.35
N ARG A 92 -10.87 30.70 36.80
CA ARG A 92 -11.18 29.29 37.07
C ARG A 92 -12.16 29.19 38.25
N PRO A 93 -13.28 28.48 38.10
CA PRO A 93 -14.24 28.30 39.19
C PRO A 93 -13.62 27.48 40.33
N THR A 94 -14.11 27.70 41.55
CA THR A 94 -13.77 26.84 42.69
C THR A 94 -14.44 25.48 42.51
N MET A 95 -13.66 24.40 42.58
CA MET A 95 -14.20 23.05 42.57
C MET A 95 -14.54 22.62 43.99
N THR A 96 -15.78 22.17 44.20
CA THR A 96 -16.25 21.63 45.48
C THR A 96 -16.71 20.19 45.29
N SER A 97 -16.15 19.29 46.08
CA SER A 97 -16.65 17.92 46.20
C SER A 97 -17.95 17.91 47.01
N VAL A 98 -19.03 17.37 46.45
CA VAL A 98 -20.34 17.36 47.13
C VAL A 98 -20.81 15.92 47.37
N PRO A 99 -21.27 15.58 48.59
CA PRO A 99 -22.12 14.40 48.81
C PRO A 99 -23.46 14.55 48.07
N PRO A 100 -24.16 13.47 47.67
CA PRO A 100 -25.43 13.60 46.98
C PRO A 100 -26.43 14.35 47.87
N GLN A 101 -26.83 15.55 47.44
CA GLN A 101 -27.76 16.47 48.10
C GLN A 101 -27.26 17.12 49.40
N THR A 102 -26.63 18.30 49.28
CA THR A 102 -26.75 19.38 50.29
C THR A 102 -26.71 20.73 49.59
N ALA A 103 -27.57 21.65 50.03
CA ALA A 103 -27.70 22.98 49.45
C ALA A 103 -26.39 23.77 49.58
N VAL A 104 -25.80 24.12 48.44
CA VAL A 104 -24.66 25.06 48.39
C VAL A 104 -25.20 26.45 48.67
N ALA A 105 -24.56 27.20 49.56
CA ALA A 105 -24.93 28.58 49.86
C ALA A 105 -24.95 29.42 48.57
N LEU A 106 -26.05 30.17 48.36
CA LEU A 106 -26.23 31.02 47.18
C LEU A 106 -25.10 32.06 47.10
N PRO A 107 -24.36 32.14 45.97
CA PRO A 107 -23.38 33.18 45.79
C PRO A 107 -24.06 34.53 45.50
N ALA A 108 -23.27 35.61 45.60
CA ALA A 108 -23.71 36.98 45.34
C ALA A 108 -24.43 37.11 43.98
N ALA A 109 -25.39 38.04 43.91
CA ALA A 109 -26.24 38.27 42.74
C ALA A 109 -25.44 38.30 41.43
N GLY A 110 -25.66 37.29 40.56
CA GLY A 110 -25.06 37.18 39.23
C GLY A 110 -24.08 36.02 39.01
N ALA A 111 -23.58 35.35 40.06
CA ALA A 111 -22.66 34.23 39.92
C ALA A 111 -23.39 32.89 39.70
N THR A 112 -23.02 32.14 38.65
CA THR A 112 -23.67 30.87 38.30
C THR A 112 -22.93 29.68 38.93
N THR A 113 -23.66 28.69 39.46
CA THR A 113 -23.08 27.42 39.94
C THR A 113 -23.37 26.31 38.93
N LEU A 114 -22.36 25.48 38.62
CA LEU A 114 -22.56 24.24 37.86
C LEU A 114 -22.63 23.06 38.84
N ARG A 115 -23.75 22.33 38.87
CA ARG A 115 -23.91 21.09 39.63
C ARG A 115 -23.86 19.88 38.69
N ALA A 116 -22.95 18.96 38.96
CA ALA A 116 -22.93 17.65 38.33
C ALA A 116 -23.48 16.58 39.27
N GLY A 117 -24.25 15.63 38.75
CA GLY A 117 -24.79 14.53 39.55
C GLY A 117 -25.17 13.33 38.71
N VAL A 118 -25.09 12.14 39.33
CA VAL A 118 -25.62 10.90 38.75
C VAL A 118 -27.06 10.72 39.24
N LEU A 119 -27.98 10.55 38.30
CA LEU A 119 -29.40 10.34 38.58
C LEU A 119 -29.82 8.95 38.07
N ALA A 120 -29.64 7.93 38.92
CA ALA A 120 -29.96 6.55 38.57
C ALA A 120 -31.44 6.30 38.20
N THR A 121 -32.35 7.20 38.59
CA THR A 121 -33.76 7.16 38.20
C THR A 121 -34.01 7.63 36.76
N MET A 122 -33.01 8.21 36.10
CA MET A 122 -33.08 8.54 34.67
C MET A 122 -32.93 7.24 33.87
N ALA A 123 -34.07 6.58 33.62
CA ALA A 123 -34.16 5.36 32.81
C ALA A 123 -33.81 5.64 31.33
N ALA A 124 -32.51 5.78 31.06
CA ALA A 124 -31.94 6.08 29.76
C ALA A 124 -30.78 5.12 29.46
N ALA A 125 -30.27 5.15 28.22
CA ALA A 125 -29.11 4.35 27.84
C ALA A 125 -27.84 4.83 28.58
N PRO A 126 -26.79 3.99 28.68
CA PRO A 126 -25.49 4.41 29.19
C PRO A 126 -24.98 5.68 28.52
N GLU A 127 -24.20 6.48 29.25
CA GLU A 127 -23.67 7.76 28.78
C GLU A 127 -24.71 8.86 28.50
N ALA A 128 -26.01 8.60 28.72
CA ALA A 128 -27.04 9.62 28.56
C ALA A 128 -26.96 10.69 29.65
N TYR A 129 -27.23 11.93 29.27
CA TYR A 129 -27.28 13.07 30.20
C TYR A 129 -28.38 14.05 29.83
N ARG A 130 -28.75 14.90 30.79
CA ARG A 130 -29.55 16.09 30.54
C ARG A 130 -28.86 17.32 31.11
N LEU A 131 -29.00 18.44 30.41
CA LEU A 131 -28.53 19.74 30.85
C LEU A 131 -29.73 20.60 31.22
N THR A 132 -29.68 21.28 32.36
CA THR A 132 -30.75 22.21 32.76
C THR A 132 -30.19 23.56 33.19
N ALA A 133 -30.90 24.63 32.86
CA ALA A 133 -30.55 25.99 33.28
C ALA A 133 -31.72 26.63 34.05
N ARG A 134 -31.51 26.99 35.32
CA ARG A 134 -32.53 27.63 36.18
C ARG A 134 -31.93 28.81 36.94
N GLY A 135 -32.28 30.03 36.55
CA GLY A 135 -31.74 31.23 37.20
C GLY A 135 -30.21 31.26 37.16
N SER A 136 -29.57 31.24 38.32
CA SER A 136 -28.11 31.20 38.47
C SER A 136 -27.55 29.78 38.64
N GLU A 137 -28.28 28.74 38.25
CA GLU A 137 -27.83 27.35 38.34
C GLU A 137 -27.84 26.67 36.97
N LEU A 138 -26.71 26.05 36.62
CA LEU A 138 -26.58 25.09 35.52
C LEU A 138 -26.43 23.71 36.15
N ALA A 139 -27.18 22.72 35.70
CA ALA A 139 -27.02 21.34 36.16
C ALA A 139 -26.80 20.37 35.01
N VAL A 140 -25.91 19.41 35.23
CA VAL A 140 -25.70 18.23 34.39
C VAL A 140 -26.04 16.99 35.20
N GLU A 141 -27.01 16.23 34.72
CA GLU A 141 -27.45 15.00 35.37
C GLU A 141 -27.31 13.85 34.38
N GLY A 142 -26.43 12.90 34.70
CA GLY A 142 -26.17 11.70 33.89
C GLY A 142 -26.91 10.47 34.41
N ALA A 143 -27.17 9.50 33.53
CA ALA A 143 -27.79 8.22 33.90
C ALA A 143 -26.82 7.39 34.77
N ASP A 144 -25.53 7.57 34.51
CA ASP A 144 -24.39 6.98 35.19
C ASP A 144 -23.23 8.01 35.28
N VAL A 145 -22.08 7.56 35.77
CA VAL A 145 -20.84 8.37 35.83
C VAL A 145 -20.41 8.80 34.43
N ALA A 146 -20.49 7.90 33.44
CA ALA A 146 -20.06 8.18 32.08
C ALA A 146 -20.93 9.26 31.42
N GLY A 147 -22.23 9.25 31.64
CA GLY A 147 -23.16 10.26 31.13
C GLY A 147 -22.96 11.60 31.78
N THR A 148 -22.71 11.62 33.10
CA THR A 148 -22.39 12.86 33.80
C THR A 148 -21.08 13.46 33.27
N ALA A 149 -20.05 12.63 33.04
CA ALA A 149 -18.80 13.06 32.40
C ALA A 149 -19.02 13.56 30.97
N ALA A 150 -19.80 12.84 30.15
CA ALA A 150 -20.11 13.22 28.77
C ALA A 150 -20.83 14.59 28.71
N GLY A 151 -21.77 14.84 29.62
CA GLY A 151 -22.43 16.14 29.73
C GLY A 151 -21.47 17.27 30.14
N LEU A 152 -20.55 17.00 31.09
CA LEU A 152 -19.50 17.96 31.46
C LEU A 152 -18.54 18.25 30.30
N TYR A 153 -18.08 17.24 29.58
CA TYR A 153 -17.26 17.42 28.38
C TYR A 153 -18.01 18.16 27.28
N ARG A 154 -19.32 17.91 27.12
CA ARG A 154 -20.15 18.69 26.18
C ARG A 154 -20.27 20.16 26.58
N ILE A 155 -20.43 20.46 27.88
CA ILE A 155 -20.39 21.83 28.38
C ILE A 155 -19.03 22.48 28.05
N ALA A 156 -17.92 21.81 28.37
CA ALA A 156 -16.58 22.32 28.09
C ALA A 156 -16.37 22.58 26.59
N ASP A 157 -16.79 21.65 25.74
CA ASP A 157 -16.74 21.77 24.29
C ASP A 157 -17.55 22.96 23.75
N ARG A 158 -18.78 23.15 24.24
CA ARG A 158 -19.64 24.28 23.85
C ARG A 158 -19.06 25.63 24.28
N ILE A 159 -18.46 25.69 25.48
CA ILE A 159 -17.73 26.89 25.95
C ILE A 159 -16.52 27.17 25.06
N ARG A 160 -15.71 26.14 24.75
CA ARG A 160 -14.52 26.28 23.89
C ARG A 160 -14.88 26.71 22.48
N SER A 161 -16.02 26.29 21.96
CA SER A 161 -16.51 26.59 20.61
C SER A 161 -17.31 27.90 20.57
N GLY A 162 -17.60 28.54 21.69
CA GLY A 162 -18.35 29.80 21.71
C GLY A 162 -19.80 29.65 21.25
N VAL A 163 -20.43 28.52 21.56
CA VAL A 163 -21.85 28.24 21.30
C VAL A 163 -22.63 28.14 22.62
N PRO A 164 -23.97 28.23 22.62
CA PRO A 164 -24.77 28.11 23.84
C PRO A 164 -24.51 26.78 24.56
N VAL A 165 -24.25 26.83 25.87
CA VAL A 165 -24.02 25.64 26.70
C VAL A 165 -25.27 24.75 26.78
N VAL A 166 -26.45 25.38 26.86
CA VAL A 166 -27.77 24.75 26.75
C VAL A 166 -28.49 25.40 25.56
N PRO A 167 -28.47 24.79 24.37
CA PRO A 167 -29.20 25.29 23.21
C PRO A 167 -30.70 25.45 23.47
N ALA A 168 -31.35 26.32 22.69
CA ALA A 168 -32.79 26.49 22.75
C ALA A 168 -33.48 25.14 22.44
N GLY A 169 -34.34 24.67 23.35
CA GLY A 169 -35.02 23.38 23.23
C GLY A 169 -34.27 22.17 23.81
N ASP A 170 -33.02 22.33 24.26
CA ASP A 170 -32.24 21.27 24.94
C ASP A 170 -32.41 21.29 26.48
N ASP A 171 -32.99 22.35 27.06
CA ASP A 171 -33.17 22.48 28.51
C ASP A 171 -34.06 21.37 29.07
N GLY A 172 -33.49 20.52 29.93
CA GLY A 172 -34.15 19.34 30.51
C GLY A 172 -34.30 18.15 29.56
N ARG A 173 -33.87 18.27 28.29
CA ARG A 173 -33.90 17.17 27.32
C ARG A 173 -32.81 16.16 27.63
N VAL A 174 -33.17 14.88 27.62
CA VAL A 174 -32.19 13.78 27.71
C VAL A 174 -31.52 13.62 26.34
N VAL A 175 -30.20 13.67 26.34
CA VAL A 175 -29.32 13.45 25.19
C VAL A 175 -28.66 12.09 25.37
N THR A 176 -28.73 11.27 24.33
CA THR A 176 -28.18 9.91 24.30
C THR A 176 -27.26 9.76 23.08
N PRO A 177 -26.07 9.15 23.21
CA PRO A 177 -25.24 8.88 22.03
C PRO A 177 -25.91 7.89 21.08
N ARG A 178 -25.74 8.08 19.77
CA ARG A 178 -26.27 7.14 18.77
C ARG A 178 -25.48 5.84 18.70
N LEU A 179 -24.17 5.89 18.87
CA LEU A 179 -23.26 4.74 18.82
C LEU A 179 -22.64 4.49 20.19
N GLY A 180 -22.68 3.24 20.66
CA GLY A 180 -22.22 2.84 22.00
C GLY A 180 -20.72 2.59 22.12
N LEU A 181 -20.04 2.28 21.01
CA LEU A 181 -18.59 2.04 20.99
C LEU A 181 -17.87 3.04 20.08
N ARG A 182 -16.99 3.85 20.64
CA ARG A 182 -16.28 4.94 19.92
C ARG A 182 -14.80 4.82 20.23
N LEU A 183 -14.11 4.04 19.40
CA LEU A 183 -12.71 3.69 19.54
C LEU A 183 -11.79 4.68 18.84
N THR A 184 -10.60 4.86 19.39
CA THR A 184 -9.44 5.48 18.75
C THR A 184 -8.24 4.54 18.83
N ASP A 185 -7.26 4.70 17.93
CA ASP A 185 -5.88 4.21 18.19
C ASP A 185 -5.23 4.99 19.36
N ALA A 186 -3.94 4.75 19.64
CA ALA A 186 -3.22 5.41 20.73
C ALA A 186 -2.50 6.71 20.31
N GLY A 187 -2.86 7.31 19.17
CA GLY A 187 -2.19 8.51 18.65
C GLY A 187 -0.68 8.30 18.47
N SER A 188 0.14 9.31 18.76
CA SER A 188 1.61 9.20 18.64
C SER A 188 2.33 8.84 19.95
N VAL A 189 1.66 8.13 20.87
CA VAL A 189 2.26 7.72 22.14
C VAL A 189 3.49 6.86 21.92
N GLY A 190 4.56 7.14 22.67
CA GLY A 190 5.83 6.41 22.61
C GLY A 190 6.66 6.62 21.35
N ARG A 191 6.27 7.60 20.52
CA ARG A 191 6.98 7.94 19.28
C ARG A 191 7.70 9.27 19.49
N GLU A 192 9.01 9.25 19.27
CA GLU A 192 9.83 10.44 19.40
C GLU A 192 10.11 11.11 18.04
N PRO A 193 10.16 12.45 17.99
CA PRO A 193 10.43 13.20 16.76
C PRO A 193 11.92 13.14 16.37
N ASP A 194 12.39 11.97 15.94
CA ASP A 194 13.77 11.75 15.50
C ASP A 194 14.04 12.37 14.12
N ALA A 195 14.56 13.59 14.12
CA ALA A 195 14.90 14.33 12.91
C ALA A 195 15.80 13.57 11.92
N ALA A 196 16.70 12.70 12.41
CA ALA A 196 17.58 11.93 11.53
C ALA A 196 16.83 10.79 10.83
N ALA A 197 15.94 10.10 11.55
CA ALA A 197 15.11 9.04 10.99
C ALA A 197 14.12 9.58 9.95
N PHE A 198 13.42 10.68 10.26
CA PHE A 198 12.49 11.33 9.31
C PHE A 198 13.24 11.96 8.12
N GLY A 199 14.41 12.56 8.36
CA GLY A 199 15.20 13.21 7.31
C GLY A 199 15.80 12.25 6.28
N ALA A 200 15.92 10.96 6.60
CA ALA A 200 16.34 9.93 5.64
C ALA A 200 15.25 9.64 4.58
N GLY A 201 13.98 9.71 4.98
CA GLY A 201 12.82 9.61 4.09
C GLY A 201 12.65 8.24 3.40
N ASP A 202 13.32 7.19 3.89
CA ASP A 202 13.33 5.85 3.29
C ASP A 202 12.86 4.74 4.24
N ASP A 203 12.45 5.10 5.46
CA ASP A 203 11.89 4.16 6.45
C ASP A 203 10.39 3.94 6.22
N TYR A 204 10.09 3.02 5.31
CA TYR A 204 8.74 2.57 4.98
C TYR A 204 8.21 1.44 5.91
N ASN A 205 8.77 1.28 7.12
CA ASN A 205 8.32 0.30 8.11
C ASN A 205 6.89 0.62 8.61
N LEU A 206 6.06 -0.43 8.76
CA LEU A 206 4.64 -0.36 9.12
C LEU A 206 4.36 -0.74 10.59
N ASN A 207 5.39 -0.93 11.40
CA ASN A 207 5.26 -1.24 12.82
C ASN A 207 4.69 -0.02 13.56
N THR A 208 3.52 -0.21 14.19
CA THR A 208 2.81 0.84 14.93
C THR A 208 2.94 0.72 16.45
N ASP A 209 3.91 -0.04 16.96
CA ASP A 209 4.08 -0.21 18.39
C ASP A 209 4.32 1.13 19.14
N VAL A 210 3.82 1.20 20.37
CA VAL A 210 3.82 2.43 21.21
C VAL A 210 4.71 2.30 22.45
N VAL A 211 5.35 1.16 22.64
CA VAL A 211 6.23 0.86 23.80
C VAL A 211 7.65 0.48 23.39
N GLY A 212 7.90 0.32 22.09
CA GLY A 212 9.08 -0.31 21.54
C GLY A 212 10.37 0.42 21.87
N GLU A 213 10.32 1.76 21.97
CA GLU A 213 11.46 2.59 22.36
C GLU A 213 11.87 2.40 23.83
N ALA A 214 11.00 1.84 24.68
CA ALA A 214 11.33 1.53 26.05
C ALA A 214 12.02 0.17 26.22
N LEU A 215 12.11 -0.65 25.16
CA LEU A 215 12.65 -1.99 25.25
C LEU A 215 14.18 -1.98 25.40
N LEU A 216 14.67 -2.80 26.32
CA LEU A 216 16.09 -3.05 26.51
C LEU A 216 16.45 -4.47 26.06
N PRO A 217 17.62 -4.69 25.45
CA PRO A 217 18.04 -6.02 25.00
C PRO A 217 18.40 -6.98 26.14
N GLN A 218 18.47 -6.48 27.37
CA GLN A 218 18.81 -7.22 28.58
C GLN A 218 18.06 -6.66 29.79
N ALA A 219 18.07 -7.38 30.91
CA ALA A 219 17.52 -6.91 32.20
C ALA A 219 18.00 -5.47 32.51
N PRO A 220 17.11 -4.56 32.95
CA PRO A 220 15.74 -4.80 33.45
C PRO A 220 14.66 -4.93 32.37
N TRP A 221 15.03 -5.12 31.09
CA TRP A 221 14.15 -5.37 29.92
C TRP A 221 13.32 -4.18 29.45
N VAL A 222 12.99 -3.26 30.34
CA VAL A 222 12.28 -2.03 30.05
C VAL A 222 13.01 -0.85 30.69
N ASP A 223 13.20 0.25 29.97
CA ASP A 223 13.76 1.51 30.47
C ASP A 223 12.69 2.27 31.29
N PRO A 224 12.85 2.43 32.62
CA PRO A 224 11.90 3.15 33.45
C PRO A 224 11.71 4.62 33.04
N ALA A 225 12.75 5.26 32.50
CA ALA A 225 12.64 6.65 32.05
C ALA A 225 11.77 6.76 30.79
N ALA A 226 11.90 5.81 29.85
CA ALA A 226 11.04 5.73 28.69
C ALA A 226 9.58 5.43 29.09
N VAL A 227 9.35 4.52 30.03
CA VAL A 227 8.01 4.22 30.55
C VAL A 227 7.35 5.46 31.15
N ALA A 228 8.07 6.23 31.97
CA ALA A 228 7.52 7.46 32.55
C ALA A 228 7.14 8.51 31.49
N ARG A 229 7.92 8.61 30.40
CA ARG A 229 7.58 9.47 29.26
C ARG A 229 6.34 8.97 28.54
N ILE A 230 6.27 7.67 28.24
CA ILE A 230 5.12 7.02 27.58
C ILE A 230 3.86 7.18 28.43
N ASP A 231 3.94 6.99 29.75
CA ASP A 231 2.81 7.17 30.68
C ASP A 231 2.25 8.60 30.60
N ALA A 232 3.12 9.62 30.66
CA ALA A 232 2.69 11.01 30.54
C ALA A 232 2.01 11.29 29.20
N GLN A 233 2.56 10.77 28.10
CA GLN A 233 2.00 10.90 26.76
C GLN A 233 0.64 10.18 26.63
N PHE A 234 0.54 8.95 27.16
CA PHE A 234 -0.68 8.15 27.12
C PHE A 234 -1.81 8.81 27.92
N ARG A 235 -1.49 9.36 29.12
CA ARG A 235 -2.45 10.12 29.92
C ARG A 235 -2.97 11.35 29.17
N GLN A 236 -2.07 12.13 28.57
CA GLN A 236 -2.46 13.28 27.75
C GLN A 236 -3.39 12.87 26.60
N PHE A 237 -3.07 11.76 25.92
CA PHE A 237 -3.87 11.24 24.83
C PHE A 237 -5.26 10.78 25.28
N VAL A 238 -5.36 9.95 26.33
CA VAL A 238 -6.62 9.48 26.91
C VAL A 238 -7.51 10.65 27.31
N ASP A 239 -6.93 11.65 27.99
CA ASP A 239 -7.67 12.84 28.42
C ASP A 239 -8.24 13.63 27.23
N HIS A 240 -7.45 13.78 26.16
CA HIS A 240 -7.87 14.46 24.94
C HIS A 240 -8.97 13.67 24.21
N ALA A 241 -8.80 12.36 24.05
CA ALA A 241 -9.76 11.49 23.38
C ALA A 241 -11.09 11.41 24.14
N ALA A 242 -11.06 11.24 25.46
CA ALA A 242 -12.26 11.24 26.30
C ALA A 242 -13.01 12.59 26.22
N ALA A 243 -12.29 13.71 26.22
CA ALA A 243 -12.89 15.03 26.06
C ALA A 243 -13.51 15.27 24.67
N GLN A 244 -13.03 14.57 23.63
CA GLN A 244 -13.64 14.55 22.30
C GLN A 244 -14.82 13.57 22.20
N GLY A 245 -15.04 12.70 23.19
CA GLY A 245 -16.19 11.80 23.27
C GLY A 245 -15.89 10.35 22.86
N TYR A 246 -14.63 9.97 22.68
CA TYR A 246 -14.24 8.57 22.57
C TYR A 246 -14.38 7.88 23.93
N ASN A 247 -14.79 6.61 23.90
CA ASN A 247 -14.97 5.78 25.10
C ASN A 247 -14.22 4.45 25.00
N GLY A 248 -13.25 4.34 24.10
CA GLY A 248 -12.30 3.25 24.09
C GLY A 248 -11.05 3.55 23.26
N VAL A 249 -9.99 2.82 23.57
CA VAL A 249 -8.65 2.95 22.97
C VAL A 249 -8.12 1.58 22.58
N VAL A 250 -7.46 1.53 21.43
CA VAL A 250 -6.76 0.35 20.93
C VAL A 250 -5.26 0.59 21.08
N VAL A 251 -4.56 -0.31 21.78
CA VAL A 251 -3.11 -0.28 21.94
C VAL A 251 -2.49 -1.57 21.38
N PRO A 252 -1.35 -1.54 20.67
CA PRO A 252 -0.70 -2.75 20.16
C PRO A 252 -0.22 -3.70 21.26
N GLY A 253 -0.29 -5.00 20.99
CA GLY A 253 0.36 -6.07 21.75
C GLY A 253 -0.54 -7.26 22.09
N PHE A 254 0.08 -8.43 22.29
CA PHE A 254 -0.52 -9.62 22.88
C PHE A 254 0.57 -10.54 23.46
N LEU A 255 1.40 -11.14 22.60
CA LEU A 255 2.40 -12.13 23.00
C LEU A 255 3.52 -11.56 23.88
N GLU A 256 3.70 -10.25 23.81
CA GLU A 256 4.64 -9.44 24.55
C GLU A 256 4.32 -9.40 26.05
N TYR A 257 3.07 -9.72 26.43
CA TYR A 257 2.54 -9.66 27.78
C TYR A 257 2.23 -11.04 28.39
N VAL A 258 2.59 -12.14 27.71
CA VAL A 258 2.27 -13.50 28.15
C VAL A 258 3.51 -14.39 28.28
N THR A 259 3.50 -15.26 29.27
CA THR A 259 4.57 -16.21 29.59
C THR A 259 4.24 -17.65 29.20
N PHE A 260 2.99 -17.94 28.84
CA PHE A 260 2.48 -19.29 28.59
C PHE A 260 2.67 -20.25 29.77
N ALA A 261 2.60 -19.73 31.00
CA ALA A 261 2.83 -20.50 32.24
C ALA A 261 1.81 -21.63 32.46
N LYS A 262 0.68 -21.61 31.73
CA LYS A 262 -0.37 -22.64 31.78
C LYS A 262 -0.26 -23.72 30.71
N VAL A 263 0.79 -23.68 29.88
CA VAL A 263 1.01 -24.65 28.80
C VAL A 263 1.97 -25.73 29.27
N GLY A 264 1.54 -26.99 29.21
CA GLY A 264 2.35 -28.14 29.64
C GLY A 264 2.72 -28.06 31.13
N ASP A 265 4.02 -28.07 31.43
CA ASP A 265 4.58 -27.92 32.78
C ASP A 265 4.85 -26.46 33.17
N GLY A 266 4.37 -25.50 32.36
CA GLY A 266 4.62 -24.06 32.50
C GLY A 266 5.98 -23.60 31.97
N ARG A 267 6.76 -24.50 31.36
CA ARG A 267 8.05 -24.21 30.69
C ARG A 267 8.15 -24.84 29.31
N ALA A 268 7.02 -25.35 28.79
CA ALA A 268 6.98 -26.07 27.55
C ALA A 268 7.22 -25.17 26.32
N VAL A 269 6.68 -23.94 26.37
CA VAL A 269 6.87 -22.90 25.34
C VAL A 269 8.19 -22.16 25.54
N TYR A 270 8.38 -21.58 26.72
CA TYR A 270 9.61 -20.88 27.13
C TYR A 270 10.37 -21.72 28.17
N PRO A 271 11.50 -22.36 27.80
CA PRO A 271 12.30 -23.18 28.71
C PRO A 271 12.90 -22.39 29.87
N ALA A 272 13.46 -23.10 30.86
CA ALA A 272 14.16 -22.45 31.97
C ALA A 272 15.35 -21.61 31.47
N GLY A 273 15.42 -20.35 31.91
CA GLY A 273 16.44 -19.39 31.47
C GLY A 273 16.10 -18.65 30.18
N ASP A 274 14.95 -18.91 29.57
CA ASP A 274 14.45 -18.12 28.45
C ASP A 274 14.04 -16.72 28.92
N THR A 275 14.55 -15.70 28.24
CA THR A 275 14.39 -14.29 28.62
C THR A 275 13.00 -13.75 28.31
N HIS A 276 12.20 -14.43 27.47
CA HIS A 276 10.82 -14.04 27.14
C HIS A 276 9.92 -13.96 28.38
N VAL A 277 10.11 -14.88 29.34
CA VAL A 277 9.31 -14.88 30.59
C VAL A 277 9.62 -13.65 31.44
N ASP A 278 10.90 -13.32 31.62
CA ASP A 278 11.32 -12.16 32.42
C ASP A 278 10.94 -10.85 31.72
N ARG A 279 11.06 -10.79 30.39
CA ARG A 279 10.63 -9.65 29.57
C ARG A 279 9.13 -9.44 29.65
N ALA A 280 8.31 -10.48 29.46
CA ALA A 280 6.85 -10.36 29.53
C ALA A 280 6.36 -9.87 30.91
N ARG A 281 6.97 -10.38 31.99
CA ARG A 281 6.69 -9.89 33.36
C ARG A 281 7.08 -8.43 33.54
N ALA A 282 8.24 -8.01 33.02
CA ALA A 282 8.67 -6.62 33.06
C ALA A 282 7.73 -5.71 32.26
N MET A 283 7.27 -6.16 31.10
CA MET A 283 6.29 -5.46 30.25
C MET A 283 4.95 -5.27 30.96
N VAL A 284 4.38 -6.33 31.55
CA VAL A 284 3.13 -6.24 32.34
C VAL A 284 3.30 -5.29 33.53
N ALA A 285 4.41 -5.39 34.26
CA ALA A 285 4.67 -4.53 35.41
C ALA A 285 4.82 -3.05 35.02
N ALA A 286 5.48 -2.77 33.90
CA ALA A 286 5.74 -1.41 33.43
C ALA A 286 4.52 -0.77 32.77
N PHE A 287 3.84 -1.47 31.86
CA PHE A 287 2.79 -0.89 31.02
C PHE A 287 1.37 -1.23 31.46
N GLY A 288 1.18 -2.24 32.31
CA GLY A 288 -0.13 -2.52 32.91
C GLY A 288 -0.73 -1.31 33.63
N PRO A 289 0.01 -0.61 34.50
CA PRO A 289 -0.48 0.63 35.14
C PRO A 289 -0.71 1.78 34.15
N VAL A 290 0.07 1.87 33.06
CA VAL A 290 -0.06 2.92 32.04
C VAL A 290 -1.39 2.77 31.31
N PHE A 291 -1.65 1.59 30.77
CA PHE A 291 -2.87 1.36 29.98
C PHE A 291 -4.13 1.35 30.84
N ARG A 292 -4.04 0.94 32.11
CA ARG A 292 -5.16 1.00 33.07
C ARG A 292 -5.72 2.41 33.24
N TYR A 293 -4.92 3.44 33.01
CA TYR A 293 -5.41 4.81 33.10
C TYR A 293 -6.57 5.11 32.15
N ALA A 294 -6.62 4.46 30.97
CA ALA A 294 -7.75 4.58 30.06
C ALA A 294 -9.04 4.07 30.71
N GLU A 295 -9.00 2.87 31.31
CA GLU A 295 -10.14 2.31 32.06
C GLU A 295 -10.50 3.18 33.26
N ASP A 296 -9.52 3.69 34.01
CA ASP A 296 -9.77 4.62 35.12
C ASP A 296 -10.53 5.87 34.65
N MET A 297 -10.25 6.36 33.44
CA MET A 297 -10.93 7.50 32.80
C MET A 297 -12.23 7.12 32.06
N GLY A 298 -12.61 5.84 32.06
CA GLY A 298 -13.86 5.34 31.47
C GLY A 298 -13.79 5.01 29.99
N MET A 299 -12.57 4.78 29.48
CA MET A 299 -12.34 4.27 28.13
C MET A 299 -12.04 2.78 28.18
N LYS A 300 -12.79 1.99 27.40
CA LYS A 300 -12.50 0.57 27.19
C LYS A 300 -11.10 0.37 26.58
N VAL A 301 -10.38 -0.66 26.99
CA VAL A 301 -9.03 -0.96 26.51
C VAL A 301 -9.01 -2.24 25.69
N PHE A 302 -8.64 -2.12 24.41
CA PHE A 302 -8.44 -3.26 23.51
C PHE A 302 -6.96 -3.41 23.15
N LEU A 303 -6.44 -4.62 23.25
CA LEU A 303 -5.09 -4.92 22.76
C LEU A 303 -5.15 -5.40 21.30
N LEU A 304 -4.31 -4.88 20.41
CA LEU A 304 -4.27 -5.23 18.98
C LEU A 304 -3.13 -6.20 18.66
N THR A 305 -3.43 -7.29 17.95
CA THR A 305 -2.41 -8.23 17.47
C THR A 305 -2.69 -8.73 16.04
N ASP A 306 -1.60 -8.96 15.29
CA ASP A 306 -1.63 -9.56 13.96
C ASP A 306 -1.44 -11.07 14.08
N MET A 307 -2.50 -11.83 13.78
CA MET A 307 -2.51 -13.28 13.86
C MET A 307 -2.11 -13.90 12.50
N LEU A 308 -1.18 -14.86 12.46
CA LEU A 308 -0.63 -15.61 13.59
C LEU A 308 0.65 -14.98 14.15
N ALA A 309 0.59 -14.38 15.33
CA ALA A 309 1.76 -13.88 16.05
C ALA A 309 2.58 -15.05 16.61
N VAL A 310 3.92 -14.99 16.52
CA VAL A 310 4.84 -16.00 17.04
C VAL A 310 6.13 -15.38 17.60
N SER A 311 6.77 -16.09 18.52
CA SER A 311 8.19 -15.93 18.88
C SER A 311 8.97 -17.20 18.47
N PRO A 312 10.30 -17.17 18.34
CA PRO A 312 11.07 -18.34 17.94
C PRO A 312 10.86 -19.56 18.87
N PRO A 313 10.82 -19.42 20.21
CA PRO A 313 10.52 -20.56 21.09
C PRO A 313 9.09 -21.09 20.92
N LEU A 314 8.09 -20.21 20.72
CA LEU A 314 6.70 -20.60 20.48
C LEU A 314 6.55 -21.37 19.16
N GLU A 315 7.16 -20.88 18.08
CA GLU A 315 7.16 -21.57 16.79
C GLU A 315 7.84 -22.94 16.88
N ALA A 316 8.97 -23.02 17.59
CA ALA A 316 9.65 -24.29 17.85
C ALA A 316 8.78 -25.26 18.67
N TYR A 317 8.04 -24.76 19.67
CA TYR A 317 7.09 -25.56 20.44
C TYR A 317 5.96 -26.09 19.57
N LEU A 318 5.28 -25.23 18.82
CA LEU A 318 4.18 -25.60 17.92
C LEU A 318 4.64 -26.60 16.85
N THR A 319 5.85 -26.42 16.32
CA THR A 319 6.45 -27.38 15.37
C THR A 319 6.60 -28.76 15.99
N ARG A 320 7.06 -28.86 17.25
CA ARG A 320 7.22 -30.15 17.93
C ARG A 320 5.88 -30.81 18.31
N THR A 321 4.89 -30.03 18.72
CA THR A 321 3.65 -30.57 19.32
C THR A 321 2.51 -30.70 18.34
N VAL A 322 2.39 -29.77 17.38
CA VAL A 322 1.35 -29.75 16.36
C VAL A 322 1.87 -30.35 15.05
N GLY A 323 3.16 -30.17 14.75
CA GLY A 323 3.78 -30.56 13.47
C GLY A 323 4.02 -29.39 12.52
N GLY A 324 3.84 -28.15 13.00
CA GLY A 324 4.02 -26.91 12.24
C GLY A 324 3.04 -25.83 12.70
N LEU A 325 2.81 -24.82 11.85
CA LEU A 325 1.81 -23.78 12.04
C LEU A 325 0.46 -24.17 11.40
N ASP A 326 -0.05 -25.36 11.71
CA ASP A 326 -1.36 -25.81 11.23
C ASP A 326 -2.49 -25.07 11.97
N VAL A 327 -2.90 -23.94 11.41
CA VAL A 327 -3.94 -23.06 11.96
C VAL A 327 -5.36 -23.65 11.91
N ALA A 328 -5.55 -24.84 11.34
CA ALA A 328 -6.81 -25.58 11.45
C ALA A 328 -6.82 -26.54 12.66
N ASP A 329 -5.66 -26.85 13.25
CA ASP A 329 -5.55 -27.77 14.38
C ASP A 329 -5.87 -27.07 15.71
N ALA A 330 -6.85 -27.63 16.44
CA ALA A 330 -7.26 -27.10 17.75
C ALA A 330 -6.13 -27.12 18.81
N ARG A 331 -5.13 -28.01 18.67
CA ARG A 331 -3.98 -28.07 19.58
C ARG A 331 -3.12 -26.81 19.49
N LEU A 332 -3.01 -26.20 18.32
CA LEU A 332 -2.35 -24.90 18.14
C LEU A 332 -3.12 -23.84 18.92
N TRP A 333 -4.44 -23.75 18.70
CA TRP A 333 -5.27 -22.73 19.33
C TRP A 333 -5.36 -22.86 20.84
N ALA A 334 -5.30 -24.08 21.40
CA ALA A 334 -5.23 -24.28 22.85
C ALA A 334 -4.05 -23.54 23.52
N VAL A 335 -2.92 -23.38 22.82
CA VAL A 335 -1.76 -22.60 23.30
C VAL A 335 -2.10 -21.11 23.38
N TYR A 336 -2.73 -20.57 22.33
CA TYR A 336 -3.16 -19.16 22.30
C TYR A 336 -4.30 -18.89 23.29
N GLN A 337 -5.22 -19.83 23.51
CA GLN A 337 -6.23 -19.74 24.56
C GLN A 337 -5.58 -19.63 25.95
N ALA A 338 -4.54 -20.41 26.23
CA ALA A 338 -3.81 -20.33 27.49
C ALA A 338 -3.11 -18.96 27.66
N GLY A 339 -2.49 -18.45 26.60
CA GLY A 339 -1.89 -17.10 26.59
C GLY A 339 -2.93 -15.99 26.78
N LEU A 340 -4.07 -16.07 26.08
CA LEU A 340 -5.15 -15.08 26.19
C LEU A 340 -5.80 -15.10 27.58
N ALA A 341 -6.00 -16.28 28.17
CA ALA A 341 -6.48 -16.38 29.55
C ALA A 341 -5.48 -15.78 30.55
N GLU A 342 -4.17 -16.01 30.35
CA GLU A 342 -3.12 -15.39 31.16
C GLU A 342 -3.08 -13.86 31.02
N LEU A 343 -3.29 -13.34 29.81
CA LEU A 343 -3.39 -11.90 29.55
C LEU A 343 -4.54 -11.27 30.35
N PHE A 344 -5.75 -11.82 30.25
CA PHE A 344 -6.92 -11.29 30.99
C PHE A 344 -6.78 -11.42 32.51
N GLU A 345 -6.05 -12.43 33.00
CA GLU A 345 -5.78 -12.55 34.44
C GLU A 345 -4.73 -11.55 34.93
N SER A 346 -3.67 -11.32 34.15
CA SER A 346 -2.58 -10.40 34.51
C SER A 346 -2.95 -8.93 34.31
N MET A 347 -3.83 -8.63 33.36
CA MET A 347 -4.30 -7.30 33.01
C MET A 347 -5.84 -7.26 32.98
N PRO A 348 -6.52 -7.41 34.14
CA PRO A 348 -7.97 -7.58 34.19
C PRO A 348 -8.79 -6.36 33.72
N PHE A 349 -8.15 -5.21 33.56
CA PHE A 349 -8.75 -3.98 33.03
C PHE A 349 -8.84 -3.97 31.49
N VAL A 350 -8.24 -4.92 30.80
CA VAL A 350 -8.37 -5.06 29.33
C VAL A 350 -9.75 -5.61 29.03
N ASP A 351 -10.53 -4.89 28.22
CA ASP A 351 -11.90 -5.26 27.80
C ASP A 351 -11.93 -6.29 26.67
N GLY A 352 -10.86 -6.40 25.91
CA GLY A 352 -10.83 -7.34 24.80
C GLY A 352 -9.57 -7.34 23.96
N LEU A 353 -9.62 -8.16 22.91
CA LEU A 353 -8.56 -8.31 21.92
C LEU A 353 -9.08 -7.90 20.54
N MET A 354 -8.38 -6.99 19.88
CA MET A 354 -8.56 -6.71 18.46
C MET A 354 -7.58 -7.58 17.66
N VAL A 355 -8.10 -8.36 16.71
CA VAL A 355 -7.30 -9.25 15.88
C VAL A 355 -7.41 -8.87 14.42
N ARG A 356 -6.27 -8.82 13.74
CA ARG A 356 -6.15 -8.73 12.28
C ARG A 356 -5.43 -9.97 11.77
N ILE A 357 -5.76 -10.40 10.55
CA ILE A 357 -5.04 -11.44 9.82
C ILE A 357 -4.66 -10.89 8.44
N GLY A 358 -3.70 -11.52 7.77
CA GLY A 358 -3.30 -11.11 6.42
C GLY A 358 -2.28 -9.96 6.37
N GLU A 359 -1.72 -9.58 7.52
CA GLU A 359 -0.60 -8.64 7.63
C GLU A 359 0.55 -9.32 8.38
N GLY A 360 1.77 -9.20 7.87
CA GLY A 360 2.95 -9.76 8.50
C GLY A 360 4.19 -9.77 7.60
N GLY A 361 5.31 -10.20 8.16
CA GLY A 361 6.63 -10.13 7.52
C GLY A 361 7.51 -9.00 8.07
N GLU A 362 8.69 -8.84 7.46
CA GLU A 362 9.77 -7.97 7.97
C GLU A 362 9.38 -6.48 8.05
N VAL A 363 8.42 -6.02 7.25
CA VAL A 363 7.94 -4.62 7.29
C VAL A 363 7.22 -4.27 8.60
N TYR A 364 6.84 -5.27 9.40
CA TYR A 364 6.25 -5.11 10.73
C TYR A 364 7.24 -5.41 11.86
N ALA A 365 8.51 -5.71 11.55
CA ALA A 365 9.50 -6.05 12.56
C ALA A 365 9.92 -4.81 13.38
N GLN A 366 10.16 -5.03 14.68
CA GLN A 366 10.76 -4.03 15.58
C GLN A 366 12.19 -4.46 15.94
N ASN A 367 13.14 -3.51 15.87
CA ASN A 367 14.50 -3.75 16.32
C ASN A 367 14.55 -4.12 17.82
N GLY A 368 15.34 -5.13 18.17
CA GLY A 368 15.43 -5.62 19.56
C GLY A 368 14.21 -6.45 20.01
N TRP A 369 13.35 -6.82 19.07
CA TRP A 369 12.16 -7.61 19.29
C TRP A 369 12.10 -8.77 18.29
N ASP A 370 12.03 -10.01 18.77
CA ASP A 370 12.03 -11.22 17.92
C ASP A 370 10.63 -11.82 17.72
N TYR A 371 9.57 -11.09 18.09
CA TYR A 371 8.20 -11.46 17.79
C TYR A 371 7.87 -11.05 16.36
N SER A 372 7.11 -11.88 15.66
CA SER A 372 6.70 -11.64 14.28
C SER A 372 5.30 -12.18 14.04
N SER A 373 4.60 -11.66 13.03
CA SER A 373 3.35 -12.23 12.55
C SER A 373 3.57 -13.03 11.26
N LYS A 374 2.81 -14.11 11.09
CA LYS A 374 2.83 -14.98 9.91
C LYS A 374 1.51 -14.86 9.15
N LEU A 375 1.61 -14.80 7.82
CA LEU A 375 0.49 -14.89 6.89
C LEU A 375 -0.04 -16.34 6.79
N ALA A 376 -0.49 -16.90 7.91
CA ALA A 376 -0.88 -18.31 8.04
C ALA A 376 -2.40 -18.53 7.99
N VAL A 377 -3.19 -17.63 8.58
CA VAL A 377 -4.66 -17.73 8.62
C VAL A 377 -5.25 -17.26 7.29
N THR A 378 -5.42 -18.20 6.36
CA THR A 378 -5.70 -17.90 4.94
C THR A 378 -6.94 -18.64 4.39
N THR A 379 -7.66 -19.39 5.22
CA THR A 379 -8.86 -20.16 4.84
C THR A 379 -10.03 -19.86 5.77
N ASP A 380 -11.25 -20.07 5.31
CA ASP A 380 -12.48 -19.93 6.10
C ASP A 380 -12.49 -20.84 7.35
N VAL A 381 -12.03 -22.08 7.21
CA VAL A 381 -11.88 -23.03 8.33
C VAL A 381 -10.90 -22.50 9.37
N ALA A 382 -9.74 -21.97 8.94
CA ALA A 382 -8.74 -21.43 9.86
C ALA A 382 -9.23 -20.18 10.59
N VAL A 383 -9.92 -19.27 9.90
CA VAL A 383 -10.54 -18.08 10.53
C VAL A 383 -11.56 -18.50 11.57
N ARG A 384 -12.45 -19.45 11.24
CA ARG A 384 -13.46 -19.93 12.20
C ARG A 384 -12.82 -20.68 13.37
N ALA A 385 -11.74 -21.43 13.15
CA ALA A 385 -11.01 -22.11 14.23
C ALA A 385 -10.38 -21.11 15.21
N MET A 386 -9.70 -20.09 14.66
CA MET A 386 -9.16 -18.96 15.43
C MET A 386 -10.26 -18.27 16.26
N LEU A 387 -11.31 -17.80 15.59
CA LEU A 387 -12.37 -17.04 16.26
C LEU A 387 -13.05 -17.86 17.35
N ARG A 388 -13.39 -19.14 17.12
CA ARG A 388 -13.98 -20.00 18.17
C ARG A 388 -13.07 -20.09 19.39
N ALA A 389 -11.77 -20.30 19.18
CA ALA A 389 -10.84 -20.44 20.29
C ALA A 389 -10.71 -19.14 21.09
N LEU A 390 -10.51 -18.01 20.41
CA LEU A 390 -10.37 -16.71 21.06
C LEU A 390 -11.65 -16.29 21.78
N LEU A 391 -12.82 -16.48 21.16
CA LEU A 391 -14.13 -16.15 21.74
C LEU A 391 -14.50 -17.07 22.91
N ASP A 392 -14.18 -18.37 22.86
CA ASP A 392 -14.41 -19.29 23.99
C ASP A 392 -13.60 -18.85 25.24
N THR A 393 -12.38 -18.36 25.05
CA THR A 393 -11.59 -17.78 26.16
C THR A 393 -12.13 -16.42 26.60
N ALA A 394 -12.41 -15.52 25.65
CA ALA A 394 -12.89 -14.17 25.94
C ALA A 394 -14.26 -14.19 26.64
N GLY A 395 -15.20 -15.01 26.17
CA GLY A 395 -16.52 -15.14 26.77
C GLY A 395 -16.52 -15.69 28.19
N ARG A 396 -15.57 -16.58 28.56
CA ARG A 396 -15.40 -17.02 29.95
C ARG A 396 -14.92 -15.91 30.88
N ALA A 397 -14.19 -14.94 30.32
CA ALA A 397 -13.71 -13.76 31.04
C ALA A 397 -14.67 -12.56 30.93
N ASP A 398 -15.81 -12.69 30.21
CA ASP A 398 -16.70 -11.58 29.84
C ASP A 398 -15.92 -10.44 29.15
N ARG A 399 -15.21 -10.80 28.08
CA ARG A 399 -14.37 -9.93 27.26
C ARG A 399 -14.73 -10.05 25.79
N GLU A 400 -14.45 -9.01 25.02
CA GLU A 400 -14.80 -8.91 23.60
C GLU A 400 -13.63 -9.30 22.68
N VAL A 401 -13.94 -9.81 21.49
CA VAL A 401 -12.98 -9.96 20.39
C VAL A 401 -13.44 -9.10 19.23
N ILE A 402 -12.61 -8.13 18.84
CA ILE A 402 -12.84 -7.32 17.64
C ILE A 402 -12.07 -7.95 16.48
N PHE A 403 -12.78 -8.56 15.54
CA PHE A 403 -12.16 -9.09 14.32
C PHE A 403 -12.15 -8.04 13.22
N ARG A 404 -10.94 -7.62 12.83
CA ARG A 404 -10.75 -6.75 11.67
C ARG A 404 -10.80 -7.57 10.38
N THR A 405 -11.70 -7.19 9.48
CA THR A 405 -11.87 -7.87 8.19
C THR A 405 -10.79 -7.55 7.17
N TRP A 406 -9.90 -6.59 7.46
CA TRP A 406 -8.77 -6.23 6.60
C TRP A 406 -7.78 -7.39 6.46
N THR A 407 -8.01 -8.22 5.44
CA THR A 407 -7.27 -9.45 5.13
C THR A 407 -6.75 -9.36 3.70
N VAL A 408 -5.54 -8.82 3.51
CA VAL A 408 -5.05 -8.44 2.17
C VAL A 408 -4.71 -9.69 1.34
N GLY A 409 -5.46 -9.96 0.26
CA GLY A 409 -5.07 -10.69 -0.95
C GLY A 409 -4.59 -12.15 -0.84
N VAL A 410 -4.39 -12.70 0.37
CA VAL A 410 -3.78 -14.01 0.57
C VAL A 410 -4.83 -15.07 0.92
N GLY A 411 -4.88 -16.12 0.10
CA GLY A 411 -5.75 -17.28 0.32
C GLY A 411 -7.24 -17.02 0.04
N ALA A 412 -8.08 -17.95 0.50
CA ALA A 412 -9.53 -17.92 0.26
C ALA A 412 -10.28 -16.81 1.01
N VAL A 413 -9.58 -16.09 1.90
CA VAL A 413 -10.13 -15.00 2.71
C VAL A 413 -9.54 -13.63 2.34
N GLY A 414 -8.72 -13.55 1.27
CA GLY A 414 -7.99 -12.33 0.88
C GLY A 414 -8.85 -11.15 0.39
N ASP A 415 -10.16 -11.35 0.20
CA ASP A 415 -11.11 -10.31 -0.19
C ASP A 415 -12.25 -10.15 0.84
N LEU A 416 -12.08 -10.69 2.06
CA LEU A 416 -13.10 -10.63 3.13
C LEU A 416 -13.55 -9.20 3.44
N HIS A 417 -12.63 -8.23 3.36
CA HIS A 417 -12.90 -6.82 3.58
C HIS A 417 -13.68 -6.13 2.45
N THR A 418 -13.78 -6.71 1.25
CA THR A 418 -14.39 -6.03 0.08
C THR A 418 -15.52 -6.83 -0.56
N ASN A 419 -15.65 -8.12 -0.25
CA ASN A 419 -16.59 -9.02 -0.90
C ASN A 419 -17.66 -9.57 0.07
N PRO A 420 -18.94 -9.18 -0.08
CA PRO A 420 -20.04 -9.68 0.75
C PRO A 420 -20.24 -11.21 0.69
N ALA A 421 -19.90 -11.86 -0.43
CA ALA A 421 -20.01 -13.32 -0.55
C ALA A 421 -18.93 -14.02 0.29
N SER A 422 -17.68 -13.53 0.23
CA SER A 422 -16.59 -14.00 1.07
C SER A 422 -16.89 -13.75 2.55
N TYR A 423 -17.44 -12.58 2.88
CA TYR A 423 -17.95 -12.27 4.23
C TYR A 423 -18.95 -13.32 4.71
N GLN A 424 -19.97 -13.61 3.91
CA GLN A 424 -21.00 -14.58 4.28
C GLN A 424 -20.45 -16.01 4.36
N GLN A 425 -19.49 -16.39 3.50
CA GLN A 425 -18.85 -17.70 3.58
C GLN A 425 -18.06 -17.86 4.89
N VAL A 426 -17.24 -16.86 5.23
CA VAL A 426 -16.34 -16.93 6.38
C VAL A 426 -17.08 -16.76 7.70
N LEU A 427 -18.02 -15.82 7.79
CA LEU A 427 -18.67 -15.44 9.05
C LEU A 427 -20.17 -15.79 9.10
N GLY A 428 -20.81 -16.15 7.99
CA GLY A 428 -22.23 -16.50 8.01
C GLY A 428 -22.55 -17.65 8.96
N GLY A 429 -23.60 -17.48 9.78
CA GLY A 429 -24.00 -18.46 10.81
C GLY A 429 -22.99 -18.65 11.94
N PHE A 430 -22.05 -17.72 12.10
CA PHE A 430 -21.12 -17.68 13.23
C PHE A 430 -21.62 -16.63 14.24
N ASP A 431 -22.39 -17.07 15.23
CA ASP A 431 -23.00 -16.15 16.18
C ASP A 431 -22.33 -16.27 17.56
N ASP A 432 -21.74 -15.17 18.04
CA ASP A 432 -21.22 -15.02 19.40
C ASP A 432 -21.45 -13.58 19.88
N PRO A 433 -22.02 -13.35 21.09
CA PRO A 433 -22.28 -12.00 21.59
C PRO A 433 -21.01 -11.17 21.87
N HIS A 434 -19.87 -11.81 22.05
CA HIS A 434 -18.57 -11.16 22.30
C HIS A 434 -17.82 -10.83 21.01
N LEU A 435 -18.33 -11.20 19.84
CA LEU A 435 -17.71 -10.89 18.55
C LEU A 435 -18.21 -9.55 17.99
N ILE A 436 -17.27 -8.64 17.76
CA ILE A 436 -17.48 -7.40 17.01
C ILE A 436 -16.67 -7.49 15.72
N VAL A 437 -17.27 -7.14 14.59
CA VAL A 437 -16.58 -7.12 13.31
C VAL A 437 -16.28 -5.69 12.88
N SER A 438 -15.01 -5.41 12.62
CA SER A 438 -14.48 -4.12 12.23
C SER A 438 -14.17 -4.06 10.75
N THR A 439 -14.62 -3.01 10.06
CA THR A 439 -14.44 -2.87 8.60
C THR A 439 -14.32 -1.42 8.18
N LYS A 440 -13.34 -1.12 7.31
CA LYS A 440 -13.13 0.20 6.72
C LYS A 440 -14.38 0.70 6.00
N TYR A 441 -14.66 2.00 6.10
CA TYR A 441 -15.83 2.60 5.45
C TYR A 441 -15.76 2.52 3.90
N THR A 442 -14.56 2.39 3.33
CA THR A 442 -14.31 2.22 1.89
C THR A 442 -14.18 0.75 1.50
N LEU A 443 -14.55 0.42 0.26
CA LEU A 443 -14.23 -0.84 -0.39
C LEU A 443 -12.74 -0.82 -0.79
N GLY A 444 -11.86 -1.19 0.14
CA GLY A 444 -10.40 -1.16 0.00
C GLY A 444 -9.73 -0.33 1.09
N ASP A 445 -8.59 0.29 0.78
CA ASP A 445 -7.72 0.95 1.76
C ASP A 445 -7.86 2.46 1.83
N PHE A 446 -9.00 2.96 2.34
CA PHE A 446 -9.24 4.37 2.63
C PHE A 446 -9.03 5.40 1.52
N TYR A 447 -8.51 5.09 0.33
CA TYR A 447 -8.33 6.03 -0.77
C TYR A 447 -9.63 6.76 -1.12
N SER A 448 -9.53 8.04 -1.50
CA SER A 448 -10.63 8.68 -2.24
C SER A 448 -10.90 7.94 -3.55
N HIS A 449 -12.10 8.13 -4.09
CA HIS A 449 -12.62 7.41 -5.27
C HIS A 449 -12.92 5.91 -5.06
N LEU A 450 -12.74 5.38 -3.84
CA LEU A 450 -13.27 4.06 -3.52
C LEU A 450 -14.77 4.15 -3.18
N PRO A 451 -15.59 3.17 -3.61
CA PRO A 451 -16.98 3.05 -3.15
C PRO A 451 -17.08 2.88 -1.63
N LEU A 452 -18.26 3.14 -1.07
CA LEU A 452 -18.58 2.69 0.28
C LEU A 452 -18.51 1.16 0.37
N ASN A 453 -18.06 0.65 1.51
CA ASN A 453 -17.87 -0.78 1.71
C ASN A 453 -19.22 -1.51 1.83
N THR A 454 -19.53 -2.33 0.82
CA THR A 454 -20.82 -3.03 0.75
C THR A 454 -20.96 -4.14 1.79
N THR A 455 -19.86 -4.63 2.39
CA THR A 455 -19.93 -5.62 3.47
C THR A 455 -20.52 -5.05 4.77
N LEU A 456 -20.53 -3.72 4.94
CA LEU A 456 -21.17 -3.04 6.08
C LEU A 456 -22.69 -2.93 5.94
N LEU A 457 -23.24 -3.14 4.75
CA LEU A 457 -24.68 -3.01 4.47
C LEU A 457 -25.51 -4.21 4.94
N ALA A 458 -24.88 -5.29 5.42
CA ALA A 458 -25.54 -6.54 5.80
C ALA A 458 -24.79 -7.27 6.93
N GLY A 459 -25.32 -8.44 7.33
CA GLY A 459 -24.73 -9.34 8.32
C GLY A 459 -25.35 -9.19 9.71
N GLU A 460 -25.31 -10.28 10.49
CA GLU A 460 -25.98 -10.37 11.80
C GLU A 460 -25.10 -10.01 13.02
N HIS A 461 -23.80 -9.84 12.78
CA HIS A 461 -22.79 -9.61 13.80
C HIS A 461 -22.80 -8.15 14.25
N ARG A 462 -22.35 -7.87 15.48
CA ARG A 462 -22.08 -6.49 15.95
C ARG A 462 -21.01 -5.86 15.04
N ARG A 463 -21.24 -4.61 14.59
CA ARG A 463 -20.39 -3.95 13.59
C ARG A 463 -19.80 -2.64 14.11
N ILE A 464 -18.53 -2.41 13.81
CA ILE A 464 -17.91 -1.08 13.87
C ILE A 464 -17.34 -0.67 12.51
N VAL A 465 -17.41 0.63 12.23
CA VAL A 465 -16.89 1.25 11.00
C VAL A 465 -15.51 1.84 11.28
N GLU A 466 -14.49 1.46 10.51
CA GLU A 466 -13.16 2.07 10.60
C GLU A 466 -13.10 3.36 9.77
N PHE A 467 -12.53 4.41 10.35
CA PHE A 467 -12.24 5.70 9.72
C PHE A 467 -10.76 6.06 9.92
N GLN A 468 -10.19 6.85 9.02
CA GLN A 468 -8.81 7.32 9.12
C GLN A 468 -8.77 8.85 9.11
N ALA A 469 -8.41 9.46 10.25
CA ALA A 469 -8.37 10.91 10.41
C ALA A 469 -7.08 11.51 9.84
N ARG A 470 -5.92 10.92 10.16
CA ARG A 470 -4.65 11.23 9.50
C ARG A 470 -4.57 10.46 8.19
N ARG A 471 -4.90 11.12 7.09
CA ARG A 471 -5.04 10.48 5.78
C ARG A 471 -3.69 10.05 5.22
N GLU A 472 -3.44 8.76 5.29
CA GLU A 472 -2.19 8.10 4.89
C GLU A 472 -1.82 8.41 3.45
N PHE A 473 -2.71 8.09 2.51
CA PHE A 473 -2.48 8.27 1.07
C PHE A 473 -2.66 9.72 0.59
N GLU A 474 -3.12 10.62 1.45
CA GLU A 474 -3.41 12.01 1.08
C GLU A 474 -2.49 12.98 1.83
N GLY A 475 -1.20 12.65 1.81
CA GLY A 475 -0.12 13.49 2.35
C GLY A 475 0.09 13.35 3.86
N PHE A 476 -0.34 12.25 4.50
CA PHE A 476 -0.13 11.99 5.93
C PHE A 476 -0.60 13.11 6.88
N GLY A 477 -1.66 13.82 6.50
CA GLY A 477 -2.20 14.94 7.28
C GLY A 477 -1.45 16.27 7.09
N SER A 478 -0.50 16.36 6.14
CA SER A 478 0.17 17.62 5.77
C SER A 478 -0.68 18.51 4.86
N LEU A 479 -1.78 18.01 4.30
CA LEU A 479 -2.68 18.73 3.41
C LEU A 479 -4.03 18.97 4.12
N PRO A 480 -4.67 20.15 3.96
CA PRO A 480 -6.03 20.36 4.42
C PRO A 480 -6.96 19.35 3.75
N ASN A 481 -7.77 18.67 4.55
CA ASN A 481 -8.57 17.54 4.07
C ASN A 481 -9.76 17.26 5.02
N ASP A 482 -10.86 17.99 4.82
CA ASP A 482 -12.07 17.89 5.66
C ASP A 482 -12.99 16.76 5.18
N LEU A 483 -12.99 15.64 5.91
CA LEU A 483 -13.78 14.46 5.57
C LEU A 483 -15.18 14.46 6.21
N GLY A 484 -15.56 15.50 6.96
CA GLY A 484 -16.78 15.49 7.76
C GLY A 484 -18.04 15.19 6.94
N ALA A 485 -18.15 15.76 5.74
CA ALA A 485 -19.28 15.50 4.85
C ALA A 485 -19.33 14.03 4.36
N LEU A 486 -18.19 13.49 3.93
CA LEU A 486 -18.05 12.11 3.46
C LEU A 486 -18.32 11.10 4.58
N HIS A 487 -17.70 11.30 5.75
CA HIS A 487 -17.89 10.43 6.90
C HIS A 487 -19.34 10.44 7.41
N ARG A 488 -20.01 11.60 7.37
CA ARG A 488 -21.45 11.69 7.70
C ARG A 488 -22.29 10.88 6.73
N GLN A 489 -22.06 11.02 5.43
CA GLN A 489 -22.79 10.25 4.41
C GLN A 489 -22.60 8.75 4.63
N ALA A 490 -21.34 8.30 4.71
CA ALA A 490 -21.01 6.89 4.93
C ALA A 490 -21.71 6.34 6.17
N LEU A 491 -21.61 7.05 7.30
CA LEU A 491 -22.20 6.61 8.56
C LEU A 491 -23.73 6.53 8.49
N ARG A 492 -24.40 7.51 7.87
CA ARG A 492 -25.85 7.49 7.68
C ARG A 492 -26.30 6.32 6.80
N ASP A 493 -25.59 6.08 5.70
CA ASP A 493 -25.91 5.00 4.76
C ASP A 493 -25.79 3.63 5.46
N PHE A 494 -24.72 3.41 6.23
CA PHE A 494 -24.55 2.18 6.99
C PHE A 494 -25.56 2.01 8.11
N LEU A 495 -25.87 3.06 8.87
CA LEU A 495 -26.86 2.98 9.96
C LEU A 495 -28.29 2.76 9.44
N ALA A 496 -28.60 3.28 8.25
CA ALA A 496 -29.89 3.04 7.60
C ALA A 496 -30.01 1.60 7.08
N ALA A 497 -28.92 1.04 6.54
CA ALA A 497 -28.91 -0.31 5.98
C ALA A 497 -28.77 -1.42 7.02
N ASN A 498 -27.96 -1.19 8.07
CA ASN A 498 -27.55 -2.22 9.02
C ASN A 498 -27.71 -1.76 10.48
N PRO A 499 -28.76 -2.22 11.19
CA PRO A 499 -28.98 -1.84 12.59
C PRO A 499 -27.94 -2.42 13.55
N LYS A 500 -27.07 -3.35 13.11
CA LYS A 500 -26.00 -3.93 13.91
C LYS A 500 -24.75 -3.03 14.00
N VAL A 501 -24.70 -1.93 13.24
CA VAL A 501 -23.66 -0.90 13.38
C VAL A 501 -23.85 -0.19 14.71
N GLU A 502 -22.96 -0.49 15.64
CA GLU A 502 -23.00 -0.02 17.03
C GLU A 502 -21.85 0.93 17.38
N GLY A 503 -20.86 1.07 16.50
CA GLY A 503 -19.67 1.85 16.81
C GLY A 503 -18.78 2.24 15.64
N VAL A 504 -17.70 2.94 15.99
CA VAL A 504 -16.64 3.38 15.08
C VAL A 504 -15.27 3.12 15.69
N TRP A 505 -14.26 2.97 14.83
CA TRP A 505 -12.85 3.03 15.21
C TRP A 505 -12.12 4.02 14.33
N ASN A 506 -11.58 5.08 14.94
CA ASN A 506 -10.93 6.17 14.22
C ASN A 506 -9.40 6.14 14.40
N TRP A 507 -8.67 6.22 13.30
CA TRP A 507 -7.21 6.20 13.32
C TRP A 507 -6.69 7.63 13.35
N THR A 508 -6.08 8.03 14.46
CA THR A 508 -5.64 9.40 14.69
C THR A 508 -4.17 9.62 14.31
N GLN A 509 -3.37 8.55 14.29
CA GLN A 509 -1.96 8.60 13.88
C GLN A 509 -1.55 7.42 13.01
N ASP A 510 -2.08 6.23 13.28
CA ASP A 510 -1.74 4.99 12.60
C ASP A 510 -2.24 4.98 11.14
N GLY A 511 -1.67 4.09 10.33
CA GLY A 511 -1.87 4.02 8.87
C GLY A 511 -0.60 4.41 8.13
N GLY A 512 -0.10 3.47 7.32
CA GLY A 512 1.14 3.62 6.56
C GLY A 512 2.39 3.70 7.43
N PRO A 513 3.54 4.02 6.81
CA PRO A 513 4.79 4.18 7.50
C PRO A 513 4.77 5.39 8.41
N LEU A 514 5.40 5.23 9.57
CA LEU A 514 5.42 6.29 10.57
C LEU A 514 6.53 7.32 10.33
N ARG A 515 7.55 6.98 9.51
CA ARG A 515 8.78 7.77 9.34
C ARG A 515 9.08 8.18 7.89
N ALA A 516 8.53 7.49 6.89
CA ALA A 516 8.54 7.93 5.51
C ALA A 516 7.38 8.90 5.23
N GLY A 517 7.58 10.18 5.56
CA GLY A 517 6.59 11.24 5.41
C GLY A 517 6.84 12.42 6.35
N PRO A 518 5.87 13.35 6.50
CA PRO A 518 6.00 14.47 7.43
C PRO A 518 6.12 14.01 8.88
N MET A 519 7.01 14.63 9.64
CA MET A 519 7.18 14.48 11.09
C MET A 519 6.06 15.18 11.86
N SER A 520 4.82 14.81 11.55
CA SER A 520 3.62 15.24 12.27
C SER A 520 3.14 14.12 13.18
N LEU A 521 3.28 14.35 14.49
CA LEU A 521 2.94 13.43 15.56
C LEU A 521 1.81 14.02 16.40
N TYR A 522 0.66 13.34 16.41
CA TYR A 522 -0.58 13.80 17.02
C TYR A 522 -0.40 14.16 18.49
N LEU A 523 -0.79 15.39 18.87
CA LEU A 523 -0.60 16.00 20.21
C LEU A 523 0.86 16.30 20.61
N ARG A 524 1.83 16.11 19.71
CA ARG A 524 3.27 16.23 20.02
C ARG A 524 3.99 17.27 19.16
N THR A 525 4.09 17.04 17.85
CA THR A 525 4.88 17.90 16.93
C THR A 525 4.24 17.99 15.55
N GLY A 526 4.72 18.93 14.74
CA GLY A 526 4.16 19.24 13.42
C GLY A 526 2.78 19.89 13.53
N PHE A 527 2.10 20.03 12.40
CA PHE A 527 0.82 20.71 12.30
C PHE A 527 -0.38 19.75 12.47
N TRP A 528 -0.33 18.91 13.51
CA TRP A 528 -1.34 17.87 13.76
C TRP A 528 -2.75 18.40 13.97
N GLN A 529 -2.89 19.67 14.37
CA GLN A 529 -4.18 20.32 14.53
C GLN A 529 -5.02 20.24 13.25
N LEU A 530 -4.37 20.19 12.08
CA LEU A 530 -5.02 20.12 10.78
C LEU A 530 -5.87 18.85 10.62
N TYR A 531 -5.33 17.68 10.98
CA TYR A 531 -6.07 16.42 10.90
C TYR A 531 -6.82 16.05 12.19
N ASP A 532 -6.59 16.77 13.30
CA ASP A 532 -7.48 16.73 14.49
C ASP A 532 -8.92 17.10 14.12
N LEU A 533 -9.13 17.88 13.05
CA LEU A 533 -10.47 18.13 12.51
C LEU A 533 -11.24 16.84 12.26
N ASN A 534 -10.61 15.86 11.59
CA ASN A 534 -11.27 14.62 11.21
C ASN A 534 -11.53 13.73 12.44
N THR A 535 -10.63 13.75 13.42
CA THR A 535 -10.84 13.08 14.71
C THR A 535 -12.03 13.71 15.46
N TYR A 536 -12.05 15.04 15.56
CA TYR A 536 -13.16 15.76 16.15
C TYR A 536 -14.48 15.46 15.44
N ALA A 537 -14.49 15.47 14.11
CA ALA A 537 -15.67 15.23 13.29
C ALA A 537 -16.25 13.83 13.47
N VAL A 538 -15.42 12.78 13.43
CA VAL A 538 -15.89 11.40 13.65
C VAL A 538 -16.50 11.25 15.05
N ALA A 539 -15.89 11.86 16.08
CA ALA A 539 -16.44 11.79 17.44
C ALA A 539 -17.81 12.49 17.57
N ARG A 540 -18.00 13.64 16.89
CA ARG A 540 -19.29 14.34 16.83
C ARG A 540 -20.34 13.51 16.08
N LEU A 541 -19.99 12.95 14.92
CA LEU A 541 -20.89 12.15 14.09
C LEU A 541 -21.27 10.82 14.75
N ALA A 542 -20.36 10.22 15.53
CA ALA A 542 -20.67 9.00 16.29
C ALA A 542 -21.65 9.27 17.44
N TRP A 543 -21.63 10.48 18.02
CA TRP A 543 -22.62 10.92 18.99
C TRP A 543 -23.96 11.22 18.31
N ASP A 544 -23.92 11.99 17.22
CA ASP A 544 -25.09 12.45 16.45
C ASP A 544 -24.77 12.42 14.94
N PRO A 545 -25.22 11.37 14.20
CA PRO A 545 -24.99 11.28 12.76
C PRO A 545 -25.72 12.33 11.93
N ASP A 546 -26.65 13.09 12.53
CA ASP A 546 -27.34 14.21 11.89
C ASP A 546 -26.62 15.55 12.13
N ALA A 547 -25.54 15.58 12.92
CA ALA A 547 -24.74 16.78 13.13
C ALA A 547 -24.27 17.38 11.79
N ASP A 548 -24.33 18.71 11.68
CA ASP A 548 -23.89 19.43 10.49
C ASP A 548 -22.36 19.50 10.43
N PRO A 549 -21.70 18.84 9.45
CA PRO A 549 -20.25 18.89 9.33
C PRO A 549 -19.70 20.30 9.19
N ALA A 550 -20.44 21.20 8.53
CA ALA A 550 -20.02 22.59 8.37
C ALA A 550 -19.90 23.31 9.72
N GLN A 551 -20.83 23.06 10.65
CA GLN A 551 -20.77 23.58 12.01
C GLN A 551 -19.66 22.93 12.82
N VAL A 552 -19.45 21.63 12.67
CA VAL A 552 -18.37 20.90 13.34
C VAL A 552 -17.01 21.47 12.94
N THR A 553 -16.79 21.75 11.65
CA THR A 553 -15.57 22.41 11.14
C THR A 553 -15.43 23.83 11.67
N ALA A 554 -16.51 24.61 11.75
CA ALA A 554 -16.47 25.95 12.34
C ALA A 554 -16.16 25.93 13.85
N ASP A 555 -16.72 24.97 14.59
CA ASP A 555 -16.46 24.78 16.02
C ASP A 555 -15.00 24.39 16.27
N TRP A 556 -14.45 23.49 15.45
CA TRP A 556 -13.02 23.16 15.44
C TRP A 556 -12.15 24.38 15.11
N ALA A 557 -12.49 25.14 14.07
CA ALA A 557 -11.72 26.32 13.70
C ALA A 557 -11.73 27.36 14.82
N TYR A 558 -12.88 27.54 15.48
CA TYR A 558 -13.04 28.46 16.59
C TYR A 558 -12.17 28.07 17.81
N ARG A 559 -12.25 26.80 18.23
CA ARG A 559 -11.54 26.31 19.41
C ARG A 559 -10.02 26.24 19.19
N THR A 560 -9.59 25.98 17.96
CA THR A 560 -8.19 25.70 17.63
C THR A 560 -7.43 26.95 17.17
N PHE A 561 -8.03 27.79 16.32
CA PHE A 561 -7.28 28.85 15.62
C PHE A 561 -7.66 30.28 16.01
N SER A 562 -8.96 30.61 16.13
CA SER A 562 -9.38 32.00 16.32
C SER A 562 -10.78 32.11 16.91
N GLY A 563 -11.03 33.12 17.75
CA GLY A 563 -12.38 33.48 18.17
C GLY A 563 -13.09 34.48 17.25
N ASP A 564 -12.40 34.98 16.23
CA ASP A 564 -12.92 35.99 15.29
C ASP A 564 -13.83 35.34 14.23
N PRO A 565 -15.08 35.80 14.06
CA PRO A 565 -16.02 35.21 13.11
C PRO A 565 -15.54 35.21 11.66
N ALA A 566 -14.78 36.22 11.23
CA ALA A 566 -14.29 36.30 9.85
C ALA A 566 -13.15 35.30 9.60
N THR A 567 -12.21 35.18 10.53
CA THR A 567 -11.13 34.18 10.46
C THR A 567 -11.67 32.76 10.51
N VAL A 568 -12.65 32.47 11.38
CA VAL A 568 -13.31 31.15 11.44
C VAL A 568 -14.02 30.82 10.13
N ALA A 569 -14.76 31.78 9.55
CA ALA A 569 -15.43 31.58 8.27
C ALA A 569 -14.44 31.37 7.12
N ALA A 570 -13.30 32.08 7.10
CA ALA A 570 -12.26 31.91 6.08
C ALA A 570 -11.63 30.51 6.15
N ILE A 571 -11.33 30.01 7.36
CA ILE A 571 -10.83 28.63 7.57
C ILE A 571 -11.89 27.63 7.12
N GLY A 572 -13.15 27.79 7.52
CA GLY A 572 -14.25 26.91 7.11
C GLY A 572 -14.43 26.85 5.59
N GLN A 573 -14.29 27.99 4.89
CA GLN A 573 -14.31 28.04 3.43
C GLN A 573 -13.11 27.32 2.81
N ALA A 574 -11.91 27.49 3.36
CA ALA A 574 -10.73 26.76 2.88
C ALA A 574 -10.91 25.23 3.06
N MET A 575 -11.43 24.80 4.21
CA MET A 575 -11.71 23.38 4.48
C MET A 575 -12.81 22.82 3.56
N ALA A 576 -13.86 23.59 3.26
CA ALA A 576 -14.90 23.16 2.31
C ALA A 576 -14.36 22.96 0.87
N LEU A 577 -13.32 23.71 0.48
CA LEU A 577 -12.67 23.54 -0.83
C LEU A 577 -11.65 22.38 -0.85
N SER A 578 -11.22 21.92 0.33
CA SER A 578 -10.08 21.01 0.49
C SER A 578 -10.27 19.66 -0.20
N ARG A 579 -11.49 19.11 -0.16
CA ARG A 579 -11.80 17.80 -0.76
C ARG A 579 -11.68 17.80 -2.28
N GLU A 580 -12.24 18.81 -2.95
CA GLU A 580 -12.07 18.95 -4.41
C GLU A 580 -10.59 19.20 -4.75
N ALA A 581 -9.87 20.00 -3.97
CA ALA A 581 -8.45 20.25 -4.19
C ALA A 581 -7.62 18.96 -4.10
N VAL A 582 -7.80 18.17 -3.04
CA VAL A 582 -7.11 16.89 -2.82
C VAL A 582 -7.47 15.86 -3.88
N THR A 583 -8.77 15.66 -4.17
CA THR A 583 -9.20 14.64 -5.14
C THR A 583 -8.67 14.96 -6.54
N LYS A 584 -8.71 16.23 -6.96
CA LYS A 584 -8.21 16.63 -8.27
C LYS A 584 -6.68 16.72 -8.34
N GLY A 585 -6.02 17.03 -7.24
CA GLY A 585 -4.56 17.19 -7.17
C GLY A 585 -3.81 15.86 -7.09
N LEU A 586 -4.30 14.93 -6.25
CA LEU A 586 -3.64 13.65 -6.00
C LEU A 586 -4.17 12.50 -6.85
N TYR A 587 -5.38 12.59 -7.42
CA TYR A 587 -5.95 11.53 -8.26
C TYR A 587 -6.13 11.98 -9.71
N LEU A 588 -6.16 11.00 -10.61
CA LEU A 588 -6.52 11.17 -12.02
C LEU A 588 -7.97 10.73 -12.18
N GLY A 589 -8.94 11.65 -12.05
CA GLY A 589 -10.37 11.35 -11.95
C GLY A 589 -10.86 10.32 -12.98
N PRO A 590 -10.58 10.49 -14.29
CA PRO A 590 -10.96 9.51 -15.31
C PRO A 590 -10.51 8.07 -15.07
N TYR A 591 -9.35 7.87 -14.42
CA TYR A 591 -8.84 6.56 -13.99
C TYR A 591 -9.39 6.18 -12.61
N ALA A 592 -9.32 7.09 -11.64
CA ALA A 592 -9.70 6.86 -10.25
C ALA A 592 -11.19 6.50 -10.09
N ASP A 593 -12.07 7.00 -10.95
CA ASP A 593 -13.50 6.66 -11.01
C ASP A 593 -13.77 5.25 -11.59
N ARG A 594 -12.76 4.39 -11.66
CA ARG A 594 -12.85 3.01 -12.13
C ARG A 594 -12.32 2.05 -11.07
N THR A 595 -13.04 0.94 -10.89
CA THR A 595 -12.46 -0.26 -10.29
C THR A 595 -11.63 -0.96 -11.34
N VAL A 596 -10.34 -1.13 -11.09
CA VAL A 596 -9.39 -1.75 -12.02
C VAL A 596 -8.91 -3.07 -11.42
N LYS A 597 -8.74 -4.09 -12.25
CA LYS A 597 -8.06 -5.34 -11.91
C LYS A 597 -6.85 -5.53 -12.80
N ALA A 598 -5.71 -5.88 -12.20
CA ALA A 598 -4.47 -6.16 -12.91
C ALA A 598 -3.62 -7.14 -12.10
N LEU A 599 -3.02 -8.13 -12.75
CA LEU A 599 -2.16 -9.14 -12.11
C LEU A 599 -2.82 -9.88 -10.93
N GLY A 600 -4.15 -10.07 -10.99
CA GLY A 600 -4.91 -10.67 -9.89
C GLY A 600 -5.14 -9.74 -8.69
N LEU A 601 -4.76 -8.47 -8.81
CA LEU A 601 -4.87 -7.43 -7.79
C LEU A 601 -5.90 -6.36 -8.21
N GLU A 602 -6.29 -5.52 -7.26
CA GLU A 602 -7.06 -4.30 -7.48
C GLU A 602 -6.14 -3.09 -7.23
N PRO A 603 -5.45 -2.56 -8.26
CA PRO A 603 -4.53 -1.45 -8.08
C PRO A 603 -5.27 -0.22 -7.50
N PRO A 604 -4.65 0.53 -6.58
CA PRO A 604 -5.29 1.68 -5.97
C PRO A 604 -5.68 2.76 -7.00
N PRO A 605 -6.69 3.59 -6.70
CA PRO A 605 -7.12 4.66 -7.60
C PRO A 605 -6.06 5.77 -7.75
N MET A 606 -5.03 5.79 -6.89
CA MET A 606 -3.94 6.78 -6.91
C MET A 606 -2.64 6.30 -7.58
N MET A 607 -2.61 5.14 -8.26
CA MET A 607 -1.38 4.45 -8.74
C MET A 607 -0.27 5.27 -9.43
N TRP A 608 -0.55 6.45 -9.99
CA TRP A 608 0.49 7.35 -10.54
C TRP A 608 1.38 7.99 -9.44
N ILE A 609 0.88 8.04 -8.21
CA ILE A 609 1.62 8.26 -6.98
C ILE A 609 1.52 6.95 -6.22
N PHE A 610 2.58 6.15 -6.24
CA PHE A 610 2.57 4.84 -5.64
C PHE A 610 2.56 4.94 -4.11
N GLU A 611 1.50 4.42 -3.49
CA GLU A 611 1.14 4.55 -2.08
C GLU A 611 1.16 6.00 -1.60
N TRP A 612 2.26 6.47 -1.02
CA TRP A 612 2.28 7.69 -0.20
C TRP A 612 2.86 8.92 -0.91
N ASP A 613 4.11 8.82 -1.38
CA ASP A 613 4.89 9.97 -1.85
C ASP A 613 5.71 9.71 -3.14
N ILE A 614 5.66 8.49 -3.68
CA ILE A 614 6.49 8.10 -4.82
C ILE A 614 5.75 8.37 -6.13
N ALA A 615 6.09 9.46 -6.82
CA ALA A 615 5.60 9.69 -8.18
C ALA A 615 6.18 8.62 -9.13
N THR A 616 5.35 7.68 -9.58
CA THR A 616 5.83 6.52 -10.34
C THR A 616 6.23 6.90 -11.76
N GLY A 617 7.23 6.24 -12.34
CA GLY A 617 7.66 6.45 -13.73
C GLY A 617 7.61 5.18 -14.59
N ASP A 618 6.86 4.17 -14.16
CA ASP A 618 6.81 2.88 -14.82
C ASP A 618 5.72 2.81 -15.91
N SER A 619 6.02 2.07 -16.98
CA SER A 619 5.07 1.90 -18.09
C SER A 619 3.83 1.08 -17.72
N ALA A 620 3.91 0.10 -16.81
CA ALA A 620 2.75 -0.74 -16.47
C ALA A 620 1.63 0.09 -15.83
N ALA A 621 1.95 0.96 -14.87
CA ALA A 621 0.98 1.85 -14.25
C ALA A 621 0.56 2.97 -15.23
N LEU A 622 1.50 3.76 -15.73
CA LEU A 622 1.19 4.98 -16.49
C LEU A 622 0.46 4.70 -17.81
N ASP A 623 0.86 3.68 -18.56
CA ASP A 623 0.20 3.34 -19.82
C ASP A 623 -1.19 2.74 -19.60
N SER A 624 -1.37 1.97 -18.52
CA SER A 624 -2.68 1.43 -18.13
C SER A 624 -3.63 2.54 -17.67
N ILE A 625 -3.13 3.50 -16.90
CA ILE A 625 -3.87 4.71 -16.49
C ILE A 625 -4.33 5.49 -17.71
N TYR A 626 -3.46 5.72 -18.70
CA TYR A 626 -3.83 6.36 -19.95
C TYR A 626 -4.93 5.57 -20.69
N ALA A 627 -4.76 4.25 -20.84
CA ALA A 627 -5.71 3.42 -21.56
C ALA A 627 -7.11 3.41 -20.91
N VAL A 628 -7.17 3.37 -19.57
CA VAL A 628 -8.43 3.43 -18.80
C VAL A 628 -9.04 4.84 -18.82
N THR A 629 -8.20 5.88 -18.80
CA THR A 629 -8.63 7.28 -18.98
C THR A 629 -9.35 7.45 -20.32
N GLY A 630 -8.78 6.86 -21.38
CA GLY A 630 -9.34 6.87 -22.73
C GLY A 630 -9.39 8.28 -23.32
N GLY A 631 -10.47 8.63 -24.03
CA GLY A 631 -10.64 9.94 -24.66
C GLY A 631 -10.83 11.14 -23.71
N ARG A 632 -10.54 10.98 -22.41
CA ARG A 632 -10.71 12.00 -21.35
C ARG A 632 -9.37 12.51 -20.81
N VAL A 633 -8.30 12.44 -21.62
CA VAL A 633 -6.96 12.91 -21.24
C VAL A 633 -6.97 14.40 -20.88
N ASP A 634 -7.64 15.23 -21.70
CA ASP A 634 -7.70 16.67 -21.45
C ASP A 634 -8.44 16.97 -20.13
N GLN A 635 -9.55 16.25 -19.85
CA GLN A 635 -10.23 16.33 -18.55
C GLN A 635 -9.26 16.01 -17.39
N ALA A 636 -8.48 14.93 -17.47
CA ALA A 636 -7.53 14.59 -16.42
C ALA A 636 -6.46 15.68 -16.20
N ILE A 637 -6.00 16.32 -17.28
CA ILE A 637 -5.05 17.44 -17.23
C ILE A 637 -5.69 18.67 -16.58
N ASP A 638 -6.89 19.06 -17.03
CA ASP A 638 -7.65 20.21 -16.51
C ASP A 638 -7.96 20.07 -15.01
N GLU A 639 -8.19 18.85 -14.53
CA GLU A 639 -8.33 18.57 -13.09
C GLU A 639 -7.10 19.00 -12.28
N GLY A 640 -5.88 18.86 -12.84
CA GLY A 640 -4.65 19.32 -12.18
C GLY A 640 -4.61 20.84 -12.06
N GLU A 641 -4.99 21.57 -13.12
CA GLU A 641 -5.09 23.02 -13.10
C GLU A 641 -6.15 23.51 -12.09
N ARG A 642 -7.28 22.80 -12.04
CA ARG A 642 -8.36 23.04 -11.08
C ARG A 642 -7.86 22.87 -9.64
N ALA A 643 -7.09 21.83 -9.36
CA ALA A 643 -6.52 21.59 -8.04
C ALA A 643 -5.60 22.74 -7.59
N VAL A 644 -4.73 23.22 -8.48
CA VAL A 644 -3.85 24.38 -8.21
C VAL A 644 -4.67 25.64 -7.94
N ALA A 645 -5.71 25.90 -8.74
CA ALA A 645 -6.58 27.06 -8.57
C ALA A 645 -7.32 27.03 -7.21
N LEU A 646 -7.81 25.86 -6.80
CA LEU A 646 -8.46 25.66 -5.51
C LEU A 646 -7.48 25.85 -4.35
N ALA A 647 -6.29 25.23 -4.42
CA ALA A 647 -5.26 25.37 -3.39
C ALA A 647 -4.81 26.84 -3.23
N ARG A 648 -4.66 27.59 -4.34
CA ARG A 648 -4.35 29.03 -4.29
C ARG A 648 -5.48 29.81 -3.63
N ARG A 649 -6.74 29.52 -3.97
CA ARG A 649 -7.90 30.15 -3.33
C ARG A 649 -7.95 29.87 -1.82
N MET A 650 -7.69 28.64 -1.41
CA MET A 650 -7.58 28.28 0.02
C MET A 650 -6.46 29.07 0.70
N ARG A 651 -5.27 29.16 0.08
CA ARG A 651 -4.13 29.96 0.54
C ARG A 651 -4.49 31.42 0.70
N ASP A 652 -5.12 32.02 -0.30
CA ASP A 652 -5.50 33.44 -0.28
C ASP A 652 -6.57 33.74 0.78
N LEU A 653 -7.55 32.85 0.98
CA LEU A 653 -8.56 32.98 2.03
C LEU A 653 -7.93 33.06 3.42
N VAL A 654 -7.01 32.13 3.74
CA VAL A 654 -6.35 32.08 5.05
C VAL A 654 -5.35 33.23 5.20
N ALA A 655 -4.56 33.53 4.15
CA ALA A 655 -3.58 34.60 4.19
C ALA A 655 -4.20 36.01 4.33
N ALA A 656 -5.42 36.21 3.82
CA ALA A 656 -6.15 37.48 3.93
C ALA A 656 -6.73 37.76 5.33
N THR A 657 -6.76 36.76 6.21
CA THR A 657 -7.21 36.96 7.61
C THR A 657 -6.27 37.88 8.37
N ASP A 658 -6.81 38.69 9.28
CA ASP A 658 -6.03 39.56 10.16
C ASP A 658 -5.16 38.70 11.09
N PRO A 659 -3.81 38.79 11.02
CA PRO A 659 -2.92 38.02 11.88
C PRO A 659 -3.17 38.21 13.38
N ALA A 660 -3.68 39.37 13.81
CA ALA A 660 -3.96 39.67 15.22
C ALA A 660 -5.16 38.89 15.78
N THR A 661 -6.02 38.35 14.91
CA THR A 661 -7.20 37.58 15.31
C THR A 661 -6.90 36.10 15.62
N TRP A 662 -5.70 35.62 15.28
CA TRP A 662 -5.30 34.25 15.55
C TRP A 662 -4.87 34.10 17.00
N ARG A 663 -5.21 32.97 17.62
CA ARG A 663 -4.82 32.63 18.99
C ARG A 663 -3.31 32.68 19.18
N GLU A 664 -2.58 32.18 18.18
CA GLU A 664 -1.12 32.17 18.19
C GLU A 664 -0.57 32.47 16.79
N PRO A 665 0.43 33.34 16.64
CA PRO A 665 1.05 33.65 15.34
C PRO A 665 1.60 32.41 14.61
N ARG A 666 2.14 31.44 15.36
CA ARG A 666 2.69 30.20 14.79
C ARG A 666 1.64 29.32 14.11
N LEU A 667 0.39 29.33 14.59
CA LEU A 667 -0.69 28.54 13.99
C LEU A 667 -1.08 29.09 12.62
N ARG A 668 -1.15 30.42 12.49
CA ARG A 668 -1.35 31.07 11.19
C ARG A 668 -0.22 30.74 10.24
N ALA A 669 1.03 30.86 10.71
CA ALA A 669 2.22 30.58 9.91
C ALA A 669 2.24 29.13 9.41
N ALA A 670 2.01 28.15 10.30
CA ALA A 670 1.93 26.74 9.93
C ALA A 670 0.82 26.48 8.90
N PHE A 671 -0.37 27.03 9.09
CA PHE A 671 -1.48 26.88 8.14
C PHE A 671 -1.13 27.46 6.77
N THR A 672 -0.59 28.68 6.72
CA THR A 672 -0.17 29.29 5.45
C THR A 672 0.97 28.53 4.77
N SER A 673 1.95 28.02 5.54
CA SER A 673 3.05 27.20 4.99
C SER A 673 2.55 25.88 4.40
N THR A 674 1.61 25.22 5.08
CA THR A 674 0.92 24.03 4.56
C THR A 674 0.20 24.33 3.24
N LEU A 675 -0.51 25.45 3.15
CA LEU A 675 -1.22 25.83 1.92
C LEU A 675 -0.25 26.21 0.78
N ASP A 676 0.87 26.85 1.09
CA ASP A 676 1.95 27.11 0.13
C ASP A 676 2.57 25.79 -0.38
N TYR A 677 2.79 24.83 0.52
CA TYR A 677 3.26 23.48 0.18
C TYR A 677 2.26 22.77 -0.73
N GLN A 678 0.97 22.79 -0.41
CA GLN A 678 -0.07 22.20 -1.24
C GLN A 678 -0.10 22.81 -2.65
N VAL A 679 -0.01 24.14 -2.76
CA VAL A 679 0.06 24.82 -4.07
C VAL A 679 1.27 24.34 -4.87
N ASN A 680 2.46 24.36 -4.26
CA ASN A 680 3.69 23.97 -4.95
C ASN A 680 3.73 22.48 -5.33
N LEU A 681 3.23 21.60 -4.46
CA LEU A 681 3.09 20.18 -4.73
C LEU A 681 2.13 19.95 -5.91
N PHE A 682 0.96 20.59 -5.91
CA PHE A 682 -0.03 20.42 -6.98
C PHE A 682 0.42 21.03 -8.31
N GLU A 683 1.20 22.12 -8.31
CA GLU A 683 1.86 22.63 -9.52
C GLU A 683 2.84 21.60 -10.09
N THR A 684 3.65 20.98 -9.23
CA THR A 684 4.62 19.95 -9.63
C THR A 684 3.93 18.70 -10.17
N LEU A 685 2.91 18.21 -9.45
CA LEU A 685 2.12 17.04 -9.84
C LEU A 685 1.26 17.32 -11.09
N GLY A 686 0.73 18.53 -11.27
CA GLY A 686 -0.01 18.93 -12.47
C GLY A 686 0.88 18.95 -13.72
N ALA A 687 2.11 19.46 -13.59
CA ALA A 687 3.10 19.39 -14.67
C ALA A 687 3.50 17.94 -14.97
N TYR A 688 3.71 17.12 -13.93
CA TYR A 688 4.03 15.71 -14.07
C TYR A 688 2.92 14.93 -14.80
N ARG A 689 1.68 15.12 -14.37
CA ARG A 689 0.47 14.56 -14.98
C ARG A 689 0.39 14.85 -16.47
N THR A 690 0.58 16.11 -16.84
CA THR A 690 0.52 16.56 -18.23
C THR A 690 1.62 15.87 -19.04
N MET A 691 2.84 15.81 -18.50
CA MET A 691 3.98 15.16 -19.15
C MET A 691 3.69 13.69 -19.46
N VAL A 692 3.26 12.90 -18.47
CA VAL A 692 3.08 11.45 -18.65
C VAL A 692 1.88 11.13 -19.54
N LEU A 693 0.76 11.86 -19.41
CA LEU A 693 -0.43 11.61 -20.23
C LEU A 693 -0.20 11.98 -21.70
N ARG A 694 0.50 13.10 -21.98
CA ARG A 694 0.84 13.48 -23.35
C ARG A 694 1.88 12.54 -23.98
N HIS A 695 2.83 12.03 -23.19
CA HIS A 695 3.78 11.02 -23.66
C HIS A 695 3.05 9.73 -24.06
N ALA A 696 2.18 9.20 -23.19
CA ALA A 696 1.36 8.03 -23.51
C ALA A 696 0.44 8.27 -24.72
N GLN A 697 -0.15 9.45 -24.84
CA GLN A 697 -0.94 9.85 -26.01
C GLN A 697 -0.12 9.84 -27.30
N TRP A 698 1.12 10.32 -27.27
CA TRP A 698 2.04 10.26 -28.41
C TRP A 698 2.46 8.82 -28.72
N LEU A 699 2.71 7.98 -27.71
CA LEU A 699 2.97 6.57 -27.93
C LEU A 699 1.79 5.92 -28.64
N ASP A 700 0.57 6.16 -28.18
CA ASP A 700 -0.65 5.63 -28.78
C ASP A 700 -0.84 6.09 -30.24
N THR A 701 -0.98 7.41 -30.43
CA THR A 701 -1.44 8.04 -31.67
C THR A 701 -0.30 8.42 -32.62
N GLY A 702 0.82 8.89 -32.07
CA GLY A 702 1.90 9.58 -32.79
C GLY A 702 1.58 10.98 -33.24
N ASP A 703 0.53 11.57 -32.70
CA ASP A 703 0.19 12.94 -32.98
C ASP A 703 1.34 13.89 -32.58
N GLN A 704 1.60 14.89 -33.44
CA GLN A 704 2.68 15.84 -33.22
C GLN A 704 2.34 16.81 -32.09
N ALA A 705 1.06 17.21 -31.95
CA ALA A 705 0.66 18.09 -30.85
C ALA A 705 0.80 17.39 -29.49
N ALA A 706 0.49 16.09 -29.40
CA ALA A 706 0.78 15.29 -28.21
C ALA A 706 2.28 15.24 -27.88
N TYR A 707 3.16 15.08 -28.90
CA TYR A 707 4.61 15.13 -28.71
C TYR A 707 5.08 16.49 -28.20
N ASP A 708 4.65 17.57 -28.85
CA ASP A 708 5.05 18.93 -28.49
C ASP A 708 4.56 19.29 -27.07
N GLY A 709 3.32 18.91 -26.74
CA GLY A 709 2.74 19.05 -25.40
C GLY A 709 3.51 18.27 -24.34
N TRP A 710 3.96 17.04 -24.64
CA TRP A 710 4.84 16.28 -23.76
C TRP A 710 6.16 17.01 -23.51
N ARG A 711 6.86 17.47 -24.57
CA ARG A 711 8.15 18.17 -24.42
C ARG A 711 8.04 19.47 -23.63
N GLN A 712 6.96 20.21 -23.83
CA GLN A 712 6.68 21.43 -23.07
C GLN A 712 6.43 21.08 -21.60
N ALA A 713 5.54 20.14 -21.31
CA ALA A 713 5.19 19.73 -19.96
C ALA A 713 6.39 19.14 -19.20
N GLU A 714 7.28 18.42 -19.88
CA GLU A 714 8.52 17.93 -19.28
C GLU A 714 9.42 19.07 -18.78
N THR A 715 9.55 20.14 -19.55
CA THR A 715 10.36 21.31 -19.15
C THR A 715 9.77 21.96 -17.90
N VAL A 716 8.44 22.12 -17.87
CA VAL A 716 7.71 22.65 -16.71
C VAL A 716 7.86 21.74 -15.50
N TYR A 717 7.71 20.43 -15.68
CA TYR A 717 7.85 19.45 -14.62
C TYR A 717 9.25 19.48 -14.00
N ARG A 718 10.32 19.45 -14.80
CA ARG A 718 11.70 19.49 -14.28
C ARG A 718 11.93 20.76 -13.46
N GLY A 719 11.47 21.92 -13.94
CA GLY A 719 11.56 23.18 -13.20
C GLY A 719 10.78 23.15 -11.88
N ALA A 720 9.51 22.72 -11.91
CA ALA A 720 8.66 22.65 -10.73
C ALA A 720 9.19 21.66 -9.69
N ARG A 721 9.64 20.47 -10.13
CA ARG A 721 10.27 19.45 -9.31
C ARG A 721 11.53 19.96 -8.62
N ASP A 722 12.39 20.69 -9.34
CA ASP A 722 13.63 21.22 -8.78
C ASP A 722 13.34 22.30 -7.73
N VAL A 723 12.35 23.17 -7.99
CA VAL A 723 11.86 24.15 -6.98
C VAL A 723 11.29 23.43 -5.75
N HIS A 724 10.47 22.39 -5.95
CA HIS A 724 9.87 21.63 -4.86
C HIS A 724 10.94 20.95 -4.00
N ARG A 725 11.88 20.23 -4.63
CA ARG A 725 13.02 19.60 -3.93
C ARG A 725 13.91 20.62 -3.22
N GLN A 726 14.17 21.78 -3.83
CA GLN A 726 14.97 22.83 -3.20
C GLN A 726 14.27 23.43 -1.98
N ARG A 727 12.95 23.64 -2.05
CA ARG A 727 12.17 24.27 -0.97
C ARG A 727 11.88 23.31 0.18
N TYR A 728 11.60 22.05 -0.11
CA TYR A 728 11.03 21.08 0.83
C TYR A 728 11.91 19.85 1.09
N GLY A 729 13.01 19.66 0.36
CA GLY A 729 13.85 18.47 0.49
C GLY A 729 14.57 18.32 1.84
N GLY A 730 14.61 19.37 2.65
CA GLY A 730 15.11 19.32 4.03
C GLY A 730 14.07 19.75 5.08
N ASP A 731 12.81 19.92 4.68
CA ASP A 731 11.71 20.26 5.57
C ASP A 731 11.13 18.96 6.14
N LEU A 732 11.17 18.80 7.45
CA LEU A 732 10.66 17.59 8.11
C LEU A 732 9.14 17.64 8.33
N ASP A 733 8.55 18.83 8.41
CA ASP A 733 7.11 18.98 8.63
C ASP A 733 6.34 18.93 7.29
N LEU A 734 6.98 19.36 6.21
CA LEU A 734 6.43 19.40 4.84
C LEU A 734 7.46 18.86 3.82
N PRO A 735 7.85 17.57 3.91
CA PRO A 735 8.92 17.00 3.09
C PRO A 735 8.56 16.90 1.61
N ALA A 736 9.57 16.99 0.75
CA ALA A 736 9.39 16.83 -0.68
C ALA A 736 8.98 15.40 -1.06
N TYR A 737 8.09 15.25 -2.04
CA TYR A 737 7.75 13.94 -2.64
C TYR A 737 8.95 13.29 -3.35
N ASN A 738 8.97 11.96 -3.38
CA ASN A 738 10.00 11.19 -4.06
C ASN A 738 9.74 11.06 -5.58
N PHE A 739 10.43 11.91 -6.35
CA PHE A 739 10.37 11.91 -7.82
C PHE A 739 11.39 11.01 -8.52
N THR A 740 12.11 10.13 -7.80
CA THR A 740 13.17 9.30 -8.40
C THR A 740 12.62 8.39 -9.50
N ALA A 741 11.49 7.73 -9.27
CA ALA A 741 10.87 6.83 -10.24
C ALA A 741 10.41 7.59 -11.49
N ALA A 742 9.72 8.73 -11.31
CA ALA A 742 9.35 9.65 -12.38
C ALA A 742 10.55 10.08 -13.24
N ASP A 743 11.68 10.45 -12.62
CA ASP A 743 12.90 10.87 -13.31
C ASP A 743 13.52 9.73 -14.13
N LEU A 744 13.50 8.50 -13.59
CA LEU A 744 13.93 7.31 -14.31
C LEU A 744 13.03 7.06 -15.54
N GLY A 745 11.72 7.14 -15.39
CA GLY A 745 10.76 7.01 -16.48
C GLY A 745 10.97 8.06 -17.58
N ALA A 746 11.07 9.33 -17.20
CA ALA A 746 11.31 10.45 -18.12
C ALA A 746 12.61 10.28 -18.91
N ALA A 747 13.70 9.86 -18.27
CA ALA A 747 14.97 9.62 -18.95
C ALA A 747 14.91 8.49 -20.01
N ARG A 748 13.99 7.53 -19.86
CA ARG A 748 13.75 6.46 -20.84
C ARG A 748 12.83 6.95 -21.97
N ALA A 749 11.77 7.67 -21.62
CA ALA A 749 10.89 8.35 -22.57
C ALA A 749 11.69 9.27 -23.52
N ASP A 750 12.61 10.08 -22.98
CA ASP A 750 13.53 10.94 -23.75
C ASP A 750 14.30 10.21 -24.85
N ARG A 751 14.66 8.94 -24.61
CA ARG A 751 15.47 8.14 -25.51
C ARG A 751 14.64 7.45 -26.61
N ASP A 752 13.32 7.38 -26.47
CA ASP A 752 12.45 6.66 -27.38
C ASP A 752 12.62 7.06 -28.86
N PRO A 753 12.63 8.36 -29.22
CA PRO A 753 12.79 8.76 -30.62
C PRO A 753 14.13 8.30 -31.22
N VAL A 754 15.23 8.44 -30.46
CA VAL A 754 16.57 8.02 -30.90
C VAL A 754 16.65 6.50 -31.01
N MET A 755 16.05 5.77 -30.06
CA MET A 755 15.98 4.30 -30.11
C MET A 755 15.17 3.82 -31.31
N ALA A 756 14.08 4.51 -31.67
CA ALA A 756 13.30 4.20 -32.87
C ALA A 756 14.14 4.33 -34.14
N TRP A 757 14.92 5.40 -34.26
CA TRP A 757 15.84 5.61 -35.39
C TRP A 757 16.98 4.59 -35.43
N ALA A 758 17.56 4.26 -34.27
CA ALA A 758 18.55 3.19 -34.16
C ALA A 758 17.96 1.84 -34.61
N ALA A 759 16.71 1.55 -34.23
CA ALA A 759 16.01 0.35 -34.66
C ALA A 759 15.80 0.31 -36.18
N ARG A 760 15.40 1.43 -36.80
CA ARG A 760 15.30 1.58 -38.27
C ARG A 760 16.64 1.38 -38.96
N GLY A 761 17.72 1.95 -38.43
CA GLY A 761 19.08 1.75 -38.94
C GLY A 761 19.51 0.29 -38.91
N LEU A 762 19.24 -0.41 -37.80
CA LEU A 762 19.50 -1.85 -37.69
C LEU A 762 18.62 -2.67 -38.64
N LEU A 763 17.34 -2.32 -38.83
CA LEU A 763 16.48 -2.96 -39.83
C LEU A 763 17.00 -2.75 -41.25
N ALA A 764 17.46 -1.56 -41.59
CA ALA A 764 18.08 -1.28 -42.89
C ALA A 764 19.35 -2.12 -43.11
N LEU A 765 20.17 -2.31 -42.05
CA LEU A 765 21.32 -3.22 -42.10
C LEU A 765 20.89 -4.67 -42.33
N ILE A 766 19.85 -5.16 -41.64
CA ILE A 766 19.32 -6.52 -41.87
C ILE A 766 18.73 -6.65 -43.28
N LEU A 767 18.05 -5.63 -43.79
CA LEU A 767 17.53 -5.58 -45.15
C LEU A 767 18.65 -5.65 -46.18
N LEU A 768 19.77 -4.96 -45.94
CA LEU A 768 20.96 -5.06 -46.78
C LEU A 768 21.51 -6.49 -46.80
N VAL A 769 21.62 -7.14 -45.63
CA VAL A 769 22.01 -8.56 -45.53
C VAL A 769 21.03 -9.45 -46.30
N PHE A 770 19.73 -9.19 -46.18
CA PHE A 770 18.71 -9.94 -46.92
C PHE A 770 18.86 -9.80 -48.44
N VAL A 771 19.02 -8.58 -48.95
CA VAL A 771 19.21 -8.29 -50.39
C VAL A 771 20.50 -8.91 -50.92
N LEU A 772 21.62 -8.79 -50.19
CA LEU A 772 22.88 -9.44 -50.53
C LEU A 772 22.74 -10.98 -50.53
N GLY A 773 21.97 -11.52 -49.58
CA GLY A 773 21.70 -12.95 -49.49
C GLY A 773 20.86 -13.50 -50.64
N LEU A 774 19.91 -12.72 -51.16
CA LEU A 774 19.14 -13.05 -52.36
C LEU A 774 20.03 -13.06 -53.62
N ARG A 775 20.95 -12.09 -53.75
CA ARG A 775 21.90 -12.02 -54.87
C ARG A 775 22.93 -13.14 -54.82
N GLY A 776 23.44 -13.47 -53.63
CA GLY A 776 24.39 -14.56 -53.39
C GLY A 776 25.73 -14.42 -54.10
N ARG A 777 26.09 -13.22 -54.57
CA ARG A 777 27.34 -12.89 -55.29
C ARG A 777 27.89 -11.54 -54.79
N GLY A 778 29.20 -11.32 -54.92
CA GLY A 778 29.89 -10.11 -54.44
C GLY A 778 30.44 -10.21 -53.01
N ARG A 779 31.11 -9.15 -52.54
CA ARG A 779 31.73 -9.10 -51.19
C ARG A 779 30.67 -9.29 -50.10
N GLY A 780 30.84 -10.31 -49.25
CA GLY A 780 29.87 -10.62 -48.17
C GLY A 780 28.61 -11.36 -48.61
N GLY A 781 28.42 -11.59 -49.92
CA GLY A 781 27.22 -12.22 -50.46
C GLY A 781 27.06 -13.69 -50.08
N ALA A 782 28.16 -14.42 -49.87
CA ALA A 782 28.12 -15.83 -49.46
C ALA A 782 27.71 -15.95 -47.98
N ALA A 783 28.24 -15.10 -47.11
CA ALA A 783 27.83 -15.01 -45.71
C ALA A 783 26.34 -14.63 -45.58
N ALA A 784 25.92 -13.59 -46.31
CA ALA A 784 24.54 -13.12 -46.32
C ALA A 784 23.55 -14.20 -46.80
N ARG A 785 23.90 -14.96 -47.86
CA ARG A 785 23.09 -16.07 -48.35
C ARG A 785 23.00 -17.21 -47.34
N ALA A 786 24.12 -17.51 -46.66
CA ALA A 786 24.16 -18.52 -45.61
C ALA A 786 23.27 -18.13 -44.42
N LEU A 787 23.32 -16.87 -43.98
CA LEU A 787 22.46 -16.33 -42.91
C LEU A 787 20.97 -16.38 -43.27
N LEU A 788 20.62 -15.96 -44.49
CA LEU A 788 19.23 -16.03 -44.97
C LEU A 788 18.72 -17.47 -44.98
N LEU A 789 19.48 -18.40 -45.55
CA LEU A 789 19.10 -19.81 -45.56
C LEU A 789 19.08 -20.40 -44.15
N GLY A 790 20.00 -20.01 -43.27
CA GLY A 790 20.01 -20.44 -41.87
C GLY A 790 18.78 -19.99 -41.09
N ALA A 791 18.28 -18.79 -41.36
CA ALA A 791 17.09 -18.23 -40.73
C ALA A 791 15.81 -18.98 -41.12
N VAL A 792 15.56 -19.20 -42.42
CA VAL A 792 14.24 -19.65 -42.92
C VAL A 792 14.23 -21.06 -43.51
N ARG A 793 15.38 -21.57 -43.96
CA ARG A 793 15.52 -22.87 -44.63
C ARG A 793 16.79 -23.62 -44.14
N PRO A 794 16.96 -23.86 -42.83
CA PRO A 794 18.20 -24.41 -42.26
C PRO A 794 18.61 -25.77 -42.87
N TRP A 795 17.66 -26.55 -43.38
CA TRP A 795 17.91 -27.82 -44.09
C TRP A 795 18.63 -27.65 -45.43
N ARG A 796 18.66 -26.43 -46.00
CA ARG A 796 19.41 -26.12 -47.24
C ARG A 796 20.83 -25.63 -46.96
N VAL A 797 21.16 -25.27 -45.72
CA VAL A 797 22.48 -24.75 -45.35
C VAL A 797 23.58 -25.80 -45.55
N ALA A 798 23.27 -27.09 -45.33
CA ALA A 798 24.24 -28.17 -45.49
C ALA A 798 24.79 -28.31 -46.93
N GLY A 799 24.04 -27.86 -47.94
CA GLY A 799 24.44 -27.86 -49.35
C GLY A 799 25.23 -26.63 -49.80
N LEU A 800 25.54 -25.69 -48.90
CA LEU A 800 26.35 -24.52 -49.23
C LEU A 800 27.84 -24.86 -49.18
N GLU A 801 28.58 -24.43 -50.19
CA GLU A 801 30.04 -24.44 -50.16
C GLU A 801 30.58 -23.47 -49.11
N VAL A 802 31.67 -23.83 -48.45
CA VAL A 802 32.32 -22.94 -47.49
C VAL A 802 33.07 -21.84 -48.25
N PRO A 803 32.81 -20.55 -47.99
CA PRO A 803 33.47 -19.49 -48.73
C PRO A 803 34.98 -19.47 -48.45
N PRO A 804 35.83 -19.27 -49.48
CA PRO A 804 37.28 -19.11 -49.30
C PRO A 804 37.64 -17.73 -48.72
N SER A 805 36.75 -16.75 -48.88
CA SER A 805 36.89 -15.39 -48.39
C SER A 805 36.92 -15.33 -46.85
N ARG A 806 38.01 -14.77 -46.29
CA ARG A 806 38.10 -14.47 -44.85
C ARG A 806 37.00 -13.50 -44.40
N LEU A 807 36.65 -12.54 -45.26
CA LEU A 807 35.60 -11.57 -44.99
C LEU A 807 34.26 -12.27 -44.74
N ASP A 808 33.84 -13.18 -45.63
CA ASP A 808 32.56 -13.90 -45.47
C ASP A 808 32.55 -14.79 -44.22
N ARG A 809 33.69 -15.40 -43.88
CA ARG A 809 33.86 -16.21 -42.66
C ARG A 809 33.75 -15.38 -41.38
N VAL A 810 34.08 -14.09 -41.42
CA VAL A 810 33.91 -13.17 -40.29
C VAL A 810 32.48 -12.63 -40.25
N LEU A 811 31.96 -12.16 -41.39
CA LEU A 811 30.64 -11.53 -41.47
C LEU A 811 29.50 -12.46 -41.04
N VAL A 812 29.61 -13.77 -41.27
CA VAL A 812 28.58 -14.76 -40.91
C VAL A 812 28.29 -14.83 -39.40
N TRP A 813 29.22 -14.42 -38.53
CA TRP A 813 29.00 -14.38 -37.09
C TRP A 813 29.07 -12.96 -36.52
N LEU A 814 29.92 -12.08 -37.06
CA LEU A 814 30.09 -10.72 -36.55
C LEU A 814 28.85 -9.86 -36.76
N VAL A 815 28.22 -9.92 -37.93
CA VAL A 815 27.03 -9.11 -38.23
C VAL A 815 25.85 -9.51 -37.33
N PRO A 816 25.48 -10.81 -37.20
CA PRO A 816 24.45 -11.22 -36.25
C PRO A 816 24.79 -10.89 -34.79
N ALA A 817 26.05 -11.04 -34.37
CA ALA A 817 26.46 -10.71 -33.00
C ALA A 817 26.29 -9.21 -32.73
N PHE A 818 26.76 -8.35 -33.64
CA PHE A 818 26.57 -6.90 -33.55
C PHE A 818 25.09 -6.53 -33.50
N VAL A 819 24.27 -7.04 -34.42
CA VAL A 819 22.83 -6.76 -34.47
C VAL A 819 22.12 -7.26 -33.22
N LEU A 820 22.49 -8.44 -32.70
CA LEU A 820 21.92 -8.97 -31.47
C LEU A 820 22.21 -8.04 -30.29
N VAL A 821 23.49 -7.69 -30.06
CA VAL A 821 23.90 -6.79 -28.98
C VAL A 821 23.24 -5.42 -29.13
N ALA A 822 23.35 -4.80 -30.30
CA ALA A 822 22.79 -3.49 -30.57
C ALA A 822 21.25 -3.48 -30.43
N SER A 823 20.55 -4.50 -30.93
CA SER A 823 19.09 -4.58 -30.78
C SER A 823 18.65 -4.71 -29.32
N ARG A 824 19.39 -5.47 -28.49
CA ARG A 824 19.10 -5.57 -27.06
C ARG A 824 19.42 -4.27 -26.32
N ALA A 825 20.50 -3.59 -26.69
CA ALA A 825 20.85 -2.30 -26.10
C ALA A 825 19.82 -1.22 -26.47
N VAL A 826 19.35 -1.19 -27.71
CA VAL A 826 18.26 -0.30 -28.15
C VAL A 826 16.97 -0.60 -27.38
N TYR A 827 16.62 -1.89 -27.22
CA TYR A 827 15.45 -2.32 -26.44
C TYR A 827 15.45 -1.86 -24.99
N THR A 828 16.65 -1.80 -24.38
CA THR A 828 16.81 -1.40 -22.98
C THR A 828 17.22 0.06 -22.83
N TRP A 829 17.06 0.89 -23.88
CA TRP A 829 17.48 2.30 -23.91
C TRP A 829 18.96 2.52 -23.52
N PHE A 830 19.81 1.51 -23.65
CA PHE A 830 21.17 1.47 -23.12
C PHE A 830 21.25 1.73 -21.60
N ALA A 831 20.20 1.37 -20.85
CA ALA A 831 20.04 1.63 -19.43
C ALA A 831 19.97 0.37 -18.55
N ALA A 832 19.85 -0.83 -19.13
CA ALA A 832 19.65 -2.07 -18.36
C ALA A 832 20.74 -3.13 -18.54
N PRO A 833 21.93 -2.94 -17.93
CA PRO A 833 23.01 -3.92 -17.99
C PRO A 833 22.64 -5.30 -17.40
N ALA A 834 21.79 -5.38 -16.37
CA ALA A 834 21.35 -6.66 -15.82
C ALA A 834 20.52 -7.47 -16.83
N HIS A 835 19.63 -6.80 -17.57
CA HIS A 835 18.89 -7.43 -18.67
C HIS A 835 19.83 -7.91 -19.77
N LEU A 836 20.83 -7.10 -20.14
CA LEU A 836 21.84 -7.48 -21.14
C LEU A 836 22.69 -8.66 -20.68
N LEU A 837 23.11 -8.69 -19.41
CA LEU A 837 23.90 -9.79 -18.84
C LEU A 837 23.16 -11.12 -18.97
N VAL A 838 21.89 -11.16 -18.54
CA VAL A 838 21.05 -12.37 -18.59
C VAL A 838 20.79 -12.78 -20.04
N THR A 839 20.35 -11.85 -20.89
CA THR A 839 19.94 -12.17 -22.27
C THR A 839 21.13 -12.50 -23.17
N LEU A 840 22.17 -11.66 -23.20
CA LEU A 840 23.36 -11.87 -24.02
C LEU A 840 24.23 -13.00 -23.47
N GLY A 841 24.31 -13.15 -22.14
CA GLY A 841 24.95 -14.31 -21.50
C GLY A 841 24.31 -15.63 -21.94
N GLY A 842 22.97 -15.68 -22.00
CA GLY A 842 22.25 -16.86 -22.48
C GLY A 842 22.58 -17.21 -23.93
N TRP A 843 22.61 -16.21 -24.81
CA TRP A 843 23.03 -16.39 -26.20
C TRP A 843 24.49 -16.82 -26.34
N LEU A 844 25.39 -16.21 -25.57
CA LEU A 844 26.81 -16.52 -25.60
C LEU A 844 27.08 -17.95 -25.13
N LEU A 845 26.48 -18.37 -24.02
CA LEU A 845 26.58 -19.74 -23.51
C LEU A 845 26.01 -20.75 -24.52
N PHE A 846 24.84 -20.48 -25.08
CA PHE A 846 24.24 -21.33 -26.12
C PHE A 846 25.18 -21.49 -27.32
N ALA A 847 25.68 -20.37 -27.84
CA ALA A 847 26.61 -20.33 -28.97
C ALA A 847 27.92 -21.05 -28.66
N ALA A 848 28.47 -20.87 -27.46
CA ALA A 848 29.68 -21.54 -27.00
C ALA A 848 29.51 -23.06 -26.92
N VAL A 849 28.43 -23.55 -26.31
CA VAL A 849 28.15 -24.99 -26.23
C VAL A 849 27.93 -25.59 -27.62
N ALA A 850 27.15 -24.93 -28.47
CA ALA A 850 26.95 -25.37 -29.85
C ALA A 850 28.27 -25.40 -30.65
N ARG A 851 29.16 -24.43 -30.42
CA ARG A 851 30.50 -24.37 -31.02
C ARG A 851 31.42 -25.48 -30.50
N LEU A 852 31.35 -25.81 -29.22
CA LEU A 852 32.11 -26.90 -28.60
C LEU A 852 31.69 -28.26 -29.18
N VAL A 853 30.39 -28.47 -29.41
CA VAL A 853 29.83 -29.68 -30.04
C VAL A 853 30.41 -29.92 -31.44
N VAL A 854 30.64 -28.86 -32.21
CA VAL A 854 31.24 -28.95 -33.55
C VAL A 854 32.74 -29.31 -33.50
N GLY A 855 33.43 -29.01 -32.40
CA GLY A 855 34.82 -29.39 -32.15
C GLY A 855 35.80 -28.69 -33.09
N ARG A 856 36.77 -29.43 -33.67
CA ARG A 856 37.74 -28.88 -34.62
C ARG A 856 37.20 -28.69 -36.05
N ARG A 857 35.95 -29.07 -36.33
CA ARG A 857 35.33 -28.93 -37.66
C ARG A 857 35.00 -27.47 -37.96
N ASP A 858 34.90 -27.13 -39.25
CA ASP A 858 34.59 -25.77 -39.69
C ASP A 858 33.21 -25.30 -39.14
N PRO A 859 33.14 -24.19 -38.39
CA PRO A 859 31.92 -23.73 -37.75
C PRO A 859 31.05 -22.84 -38.66
N PHE A 860 31.44 -22.56 -39.91
CA PHE A 860 30.73 -21.61 -40.79
C PHE A 860 29.22 -21.87 -40.87
N HIS A 861 28.81 -23.12 -41.11
CA HIS A 861 27.40 -23.49 -41.25
C HIS A 861 26.62 -23.41 -39.93
N LEU A 862 27.28 -23.68 -38.79
CA LEU A 862 26.68 -23.47 -37.48
C LEU A 862 26.38 -21.99 -37.26
N TRP A 863 27.36 -21.12 -37.54
CA TRP A 863 27.20 -19.67 -37.42
C TRP A 863 26.16 -19.11 -38.38
N ALA A 864 26.07 -19.65 -39.59
CA ALA A 864 25.02 -19.28 -40.54
C ALA A 864 23.61 -19.53 -39.98
N VAL A 865 23.41 -20.63 -39.24
CA VAL A 865 22.11 -20.97 -38.64
C VAL A 865 21.84 -20.16 -37.37
N ILE A 866 22.74 -20.18 -36.40
CA ILE A 866 22.56 -19.44 -35.14
C ILE A 866 22.43 -17.94 -35.44
N GLY A 867 23.31 -17.41 -36.27
CA GLY A 867 23.30 -16.02 -36.72
C GLY A 867 22.06 -15.68 -37.54
N GLY A 868 21.63 -16.57 -38.45
CA GLY A 868 20.40 -16.37 -39.23
C GLY A 868 19.16 -16.26 -38.34
N VAL A 869 19.00 -17.15 -37.36
CA VAL A 869 17.88 -17.10 -36.40
C VAL A 869 17.98 -15.88 -35.47
N ALA A 870 19.20 -15.50 -35.06
CA ALA A 870 19.41 -14.27 -34.28
C ALA A 870 18.97 -13.02 -35.06
N LEU A 871 19.27 -12.93 -36.36
CA LEU A 871 18.78 -11.87 -37.22
C LEU A 871 17.25 -11.91 -37.37
N LEU A 872 16.65 -13.08 -37.58
CA LEU A 872 15.19 -13.24 -37.66
C LEU A 872 14.49 -12.72 -36.41
N ARG A 873 14.98 -13.09 -35.21
CA ARG A 873 14.44 -12.60 -33.93
C ARG A 873 14.68 -11.10 -33.74
N SER A 874 15.80 -10.59 -34.25
CA SER A 874 16.11 -9.16 -34.20
C SER A 874 15.16 -8.37 -35.09
N VAL A 875 14.77 -8.87 -36.27
CA VAL A 875 13.75 -8.22 -37.11
C VAL A 875 12.43 -8.06 -36.36
N LEU A 876 11.95 -9.12 -35.70
CA LEU A 876 10.69 -9.05 -34.95
C LEU A 876 10.73 -7.95 -33.87
N LEU A 877 11.78 -7.94 -33.05
CA LEU A 877 11.95 -6.91 -32.03
C LEU A 877 12.05 -5.53 -32.68
N LEU A 878 13.01 -5.34 -33.59
CA LEU A 878 13.31 -4.03 -34.16
C LEU A 878 12.12 -3.45 -34.93
N ALA A 879 11.29 -4.29 -35.56
CA ALA A 879 10.04 -3.86 -36.18
C ALA A 879 9.06 -3.26 -35.16
N ALA A 880 8.94 -3.88 -33.97
CA ALA A 880 8.12 -3.34 -32.89
C ALA A 880 8.70 -2.03 -32.31
N LEU A 881 10.02 -1.88 -32.31
CA LEU A 881 10.71 -0.66 -31.83
C LEU A 881 10.77 0.47 -32.86
N ALA A 882 10.67 0.17 -34.16
CA ALA A 882 10.90 1.13 -35.24
C ALA A 882 9.89 2.28 -35.29
N GLY A 883 8.71 2.10 -34.68
CA GLY A 883 7.70 3.15 -34.59
C GLY A 883 8.18 4.31 -33.73
N ARG A 884 8.14 4.13 -32.41
CA ARG A 884 8.44 5.15 -31.40
C ARG A 884 9.28 4.59 -30.25
N GLY A 885 10.20 3.68 -30.57
CA GLY A 885 11.16 3.13 -29.61
C GLY A 885 10.56 2.09 -28.67
N PRO A 886 11.30 1.71 -27.61
CA PRO A 886 10.84 0.72 -26.65
C PRO A 886 9.64 1.17 -25.80
N GLY A 887 9.42 2.48 -25.62
CA GLY A 887 8.19 2.99 -24.99
C GLY A 887 6.93 2.51 -25.71
N LYS A 888 6.87 2.59 -27.05
CA LYS A 888 5.71 2.06 -27.81
C LYS A 888 5.57 0.55 -27.71
N TYR A 889 6.69 -0.17 -27.64
CA TYR A 889 6.65 -1.61 -27.44
C TYR A 889 5.97 -1.97 -26.12
N TRP A 890 6.37 -1.32 -25.02
CA TRP A 890 5.80 -1.57 -23.69
C TRP A 890 4.37 -1.04 -23.58
N PHE A 891 4.08 0.15 -24.11
CA PHE A 891 2.71 0.66 -24.21
C PHE A 891 1.78 -0.36 -24.87
N ALA A 892 2.15 -0.89 -26.03
CA ALA A 892 1.34 -1.91 -26.72
C ALA A 892 1.29 -3.23 -25.95
N PHE A 893 2.35 -3.58 -25.23
CA PHE A 893 2.38 -4.75 -24.38
C PHE A 893 1.34 -4.63 -23.25
N TRP A 894 1.23 -3.49 -22.58
CA TRP A 894 0.27 -3.31 -21.47
C TRP A 894 -1.16 -3.14 -21.97
N THR A 895 -1.35 -2.27 -22.97
CA THR A 895 -2.68 -1.76 -23.35
C THR A 895 -3.38 -2.54 -24.47
N SER A 896 -2.65 -3.34 -25.26
CA SER A 896 -3.22 -4.05 -26.41
C SER A 896 -3.08 -5.58 -26.29
N PRO A 897 -4.13 -6.29 -25.82
CA PRO A 897 -4.12 -7.74 -25.73
C PRO A 897 -3.79 -8.41 -27.07
N THR A 898 -4.36 -7.93 -28.18
CA THR A 898 -4.13 -8.49 -29.51
C THR A 898 -2.67 -8.36 -29.95
N LEU A 899 -2.07 -7.17 -29.85
CA LEU A 899 -0.67 -6.97 -30.25
C LEU A 899 0.28 -7.75 -29.36
N ARG A 900 0.04 -7.76 -28.04
CA ARG A 900 0.78 -8.58 -27.08
C ARG A 900 0.72 -10.06 -27.46
N THR A 901 -0.46 -10.61 -27.70
CA THR A 901 -0.63 -12.04 -28.04
C THR A 901 0.09 -12.39 -29.34
N VAL A 902 -0.07 -11.60 -30.40
CA VAL A 902 0.60 -11.82 -31.68
C VAL A 902 2.12 -11.77 -31.51
N TYR A 903 2.64 -10.76 -30.82
CA TYR A 903 4.08 -10.63 -30.60
C TYR A 903 4.64 -11.79 -29.79
N ILE A 904 4.03 -12.16 -28.66
CA ILE A 904 4.48 -13.27 -27.80
C ILE A 904 4.48 -14.58 -28.60
N THR A 905 3.41 -14.85 -29.35
CA THR A 905 3.27 -16.07 -30.14
C THR A 905 4.43 -16.21 -31.14
N ILE A 906 4.69 -15.16 -31.92
CA ILE A 906 5.74 -15.18 -32.94
C ILE A 906 7.13 -15.17 -32.29
N ALA A 907 7.34 -14.38 -31.22
CA ALA A 907 8.62 -14.29 -30.53
C ALA A 907 9.01 -15.62 -29.85
N PHE A 908 8.03 -16.31 -29.27
CA PHE A 908 8.22 -17.64 -28.68
C PHE A 908 8.49 -18.69 -29.75
N ALA A 909 7.71 -18.71 -30.84
CA ALA A 909 7.95 -19.64 -31.93
C ALA A 909 9.35 -19.44 -32.55
N ALA A 910 9.76 -18.19 -32.77
CA ALA A 910 11.10 -17.84 -33.24
C ALA A 910 12.21 -18.20 -32.23
N PHE A 911 11.91 -18.22 -30.92
CA PHE A 911 12.84 -18.68 -29.88
C PHE A 911 13.08 -20.17 -30.03
N CYS A 912 12.01 -20.96 -30.06
CA CYS A 912 12.10 -22.40 -30.19
C CYS A 912 12.68 -22.83 -31.55
N TRP A 913 12.47 -22.03 -32.60
CA TRP A 913 13.06 -22.26 -33.92
C TRP A 913 14.59 -22.30 -33.89
N LEU A 914 15.25 -21.55 -32.99
CA LEU A 914 16.70 -21.61 -32.79
C LEU A 914 17.17 -23.05 -32.52
N PHE A 915 16.48 -23.75 -31.64
CA PHE A 915 16.82 -25.12 -31.27
C PHE A 915 16.54 -26.08 -32.44
N VAL A 916 15.40 -25.95 -33.10
CA VAL A 916 15.06 -26.79 -34.27
C VAL A 916 16.10 -26.61 -35.38
N ALA A 917 16.44 -25.38 -35.73
CA ALA A 917 17.40 -25.06 -36.78
C ALA A 917 18.81 -25.56 -36.43
N THR A 918 19.23 -25.41 -35.17
CA THR A 918 20.52 -25.92 -34.67
C THR A 918 20.59 -27.44 -34.75
N ALA A 919 19.54 -28.15 -34.33
CA ALA A 919 19.48 -29.62 -34.44
C ALA A 919 19.53 -30.09 -35.90
N VAL A 920 18.90 -29.35 -36.82
CA VAL A 920 18.92 -29.65 -38.26
C VAL A 920 20.33 -29.51 -38.84
N VAL A 921 21.06 -28.43 -38.54
CA VAL A 921 22.43 -28.26 -39.09
C VAL A 921 23.43 -29.24 -38.47
N LEU A 922 23.29 -29.53 -37.17
CA LEU A 922 24.08 -30.57 -36.50
C LEU A 922 23.89 -31.94 -37.15
N ARG A 923 22.65 -32.27 -37.53
CA ARG A 923 22.33 -33.51 -38.25
C ARG A 923 22.86 -33.51 -39.68
N ASP A 924 22.48 -32.50 -40.47
CA ASP A 924 22.62 -32.52 -41.93
C ASP A 924 24.04 -32.14 -42.40
N ARG A 925 24.71 -31.22 -41.70
CA ARG A 925 26.06 -30.77 -42.06
C ARG A 925 27.16 -31.51 -41.32
N TYR A 926 26.96 -31.75 -40.03
CA TYR A 926 27.97 -32.40 -39.17
C TYR A 926 27.76 -33.91 -39.02
N ALA A 927 26.86 -34.50 -39.82
CA ALA A 927 26.58 -35.93 -39.92
C ALA A 927 26.26 -36.61 -38.58
N LEU A 928 25.70 -35.86 -37.62
CA LEU A 928 25.28 -36.44 -36.35
C LEU A 928 23.98 -37.23 -36.53
N LEU A 929 23.88 -38.39 -35.85
CA LEU A 929 22.63 -39.15 -35.78
C LEU A 929 21.51 -38.26 -35.24
N ARG A 930 20.28 -38.40 -35.75
CA ARG A 930 19.12 -37.58 -35.36
C ARG A 930 18.96 -37.46 -33.84
N ARG A 931 19.11 -38.59 -33.11
CA ARG A 931 19.04 -38.62 -31.63
C ARG A 931 20.14 -37.79 -30.99
N ARG A 932 21.37 -37.90 -31.48
CA ARG A 932 22.54 -37.16 -30.98
C ARG A 932 22.46 -35.66 -31.29
N ALA A 933 21.98 -35.28 -32.49
CA ALA A 933 21.79 -33.87 -32.83
C ALA A 933 20.73 -33.20 -31.94
N VAL A 934 19.61 -33.88 -31.69
CA VAL A 934 18.59 -33.41 -30.74
C VAL A 934 19.15 -33.36 -29.32
N GLY A 935 19.82 -34.42 -28.86
CA GLY A 935 20.43 -34.50 -27.54
C GLY A 935 21.42 -33.36 -27.26
N LEU A 936 22.36 -33.11 -28.17
CA LEU A 936 23.34 -32.03 -28.00
C LEU A 936 22.71 -30.63 -28.09
N THR A 937 21.62 -30.47 -28.84
CA THR A 937 20.87 -29.21 -28.86
C THR A 937 20.11 -29.00 -27.55
N LEU A 938 19.51 -30.04 -26.99
CA LEU A 938 18.89 -29.99 -25.66
C LEU A 938 19.93 -29.66 -24.58
N ALA A 939 21.14 -30.21 -24.67
CA ALA A 939 22.23 -29.82 -23.77
C ALA A 939 22.66 -28.35 -23.95
N ALA A 940 22.73 -27.87 -25.19
CA ALA A 940 23.02 -26.46 -25.46
C ALA A 940 21.91 -25.51 -24.98
N ALA A 941 20.65 -25.95 -24.91
CA ALA A 941 19.53 -25.19 -24.35
C ALA A 941 19.47 -25.25 -22.82
N GLY A 942 19.73 -26.43 -22.24
CA GLY A 942 19.67 -26.69 -20.81
C GLY A 942 20.79 -26.00 -20.03
N LEU A 943 22.01 -25.97 -20.55
CA LEU A 943 23.15 -25.40 -19.81
C LEU A 943 23.00 -23.89 -19.56
N PRO A 944 22.67 -23.04 -20.54
CA PRO A 944 22.41 -21.61 -20.29
C PRO A 944 21.28 -21.38 -19.30
N LEU A 945 20.16 -22.11 -19.43
CA LEU A 945 19.04 -22.04 -18.50
C LEU A 945 19.50 -22.38 -17.07
N GLY A 946 20.24 -23.47 -16.92
CA GLY A 946 20.77 -23.94 -15.63
C GLY A 946 21.71 -22.93 -14.98
N VAL A 947 22.71 -22.45 -15.73
CA VAL A 947 23.74 -21.53 -15.23
C VAL A 947 23.14 -20.17 -14.83
N ILE A 948 22.29 -19.60 -15.68
CA ILE A 948 21.68 -18.29 -15.40
C ILE A 948 20.69 -18.39 -14.25
N ALA A 949 19.86 -19.43 -14.23
CA ALA A 949 18.89 -19.62 -13.15
C ALA A 949 19.58 -19.91 -11.81
N ALA A 950 20.70 -20.66 -11.80
CA ALA A 950 21.52 -20.85 -10.61
C ALA A 950 22.18 -19.54 -10.14
N PHE A 951 22.61 -18.68 -11.06
CA PHE A 951 23.14 -17.36 -10.73
C PHE A 951 22.07 -16.47 -10.08
N ILE A 952 20.84 -16.44 -10.62
CA ILE A 952 19.73 -15.70 -10.00
C ILE A 952 19.34 -16.32 -8.65
N ALA A 953 19.32 -17.65 -8.54
CA ALA A 953 19.06 -18.34 -7.27
C ALA A 953 20.10 -18.00 -6.19
N TYR A 954 21.37 -17.80 -6.59
CA TYR A 954 22.44 -17.38 -5.70
C TYR A 954 22.30 -15.93 -5.24
N LEU A 955 21.92 -15.01 -6.13
CA LEU A 955 21.67 -13.61 -5.79
C LEU A 955 20.39 -13.41 -4.96
N GLY A 956 19.39 -14.29 -5.13
CA GLY A 956 18.03 -14.11 -4.63
C GLY A 956 17.12 -13.47 -5.69
N LEU A 957 15.92 -14.02 -5.86
CA LEU A 957 14.98 -13.59 -6.89
C LEU A 957 14.51 -12.15 -6.70
N GLU A 958 14.16 -11.77 -5.47
CA GLU A 958 13.70 -10.42 -5.13
C GLU A 958 14.74 -9.38 -5.54
N HIS A 959 15.98 -9.54 -5.06
CA HIS A 959 17.07 -8.63 -5.38
C HIS A 959 17.34 -8.52 -6.90
N ALA A 960 17.33 -9.66 -7.61
CA ALA A 960 17.53 -9.66 -9.05
C ALA A 960 16.40 -8.94 -9.81
N LEU A 961 15.14 -9.11 -9.39
CA LEU A 961 13.99 -8.42 -9.98
C LEU A 961 14.02 -6.91 -9.68
N THR A 962 14.39 -6.52 -8.47
CA THR A 962 14.54 -5.11 -8.07
C THR A 962 15.58 -4.40 -8.92
N VAL A 963 16.79 -4.96 -9.04
CA VAL A 963 17.86 -4.38 -9.87
C VAL A 963 17.43 -4.30 -11.34
N TRP A 964 16.74 -5.33 -11.84
CA TRP A 964 16.22 -5.33 -13.19
C TRP A 964 15.15 -4.26 -13.41
N ASN A 965 14.23 -4.10 -12.47
CA ASN A 965 13.14 -3.12 -12.58
C ASN A 965 13.64 -1.68 -12.42
N ASP A 966 14.60 -1.40 -11.54
CA ASP A 966 15.24 -0.08 -11.42
C ASP A 966 15.89 0.37 -12.74
N GLN A 967 16.38 -0.60 -13.51
CA GLN A 967 16.99 -0.37 -14.81
C GLN A 967 15.95 -0.24 -15.94
N MET A 968 14.89 -1.05 -15.93
CA MET A 968 13.91 -1.09 -17.01
C MET A 968 12.73 -0.13 -16.82
N ALA A 969 12.37 0.24 -15.59
CA ALA A 969 11.21 1.04 -15.20
C ALA A 969 9.89 0.51 -15.80
N LEU A 970 9.58 -0.77 -15.53
CA LEU A 970 8.41 -1.43 -16.12
C LEU A 970 7.29 -1.66 -15.14
N LEU A 971 7.63 -2.09 -13.93
CA LEU A 971 6.70 -2.27 -12.82
C LEU A 971 6.84 -1.09 -11.85
N PRO A 972 5.79 -0.79 -11.05
CA PRO A 972 5.85 0.26 -10.06
C PRO A 972 7.10 0.17 -9.19
N TRP A 973 7.84 1.26 -9.12
CA TRP A 973 9.17 1.30 -8.49
C TRP A 973 9.11 1.09 -6.96
N GLY A 974 8.01 1.50 -6.33
CA GLY A 974 7.76 1.31 -4.91
C GLY A 974 7.49 -0.15 -4.52
N LEU A 975 7.04 -1.01 -5.45
CA LEU A 975 6.75 -2.42 -5.15
C LEU A 975 7.94 -3.13 -4.51
N SER A 976 9.14 -3.00 -5.07
CA SER A 976 10.34 -3.66 -4.53
C SER A 976 10.87 -3.07 -3.23
N ARG A 977 10.43 -1.87 -2.86
CA ARG A 977 10.95 -1.12 -1.70
C ARG A 977 10.02 -1.19 -0.50
N ILE A 978 8.73 -1.32 -0.76
CA ILE A 978 7.69 -1.31 0.27
C ILE A 978 7.15 -2.72 0.49
N LEU A 979 6.76 -3.42 -0.59
CA LEU A 979 5.96 -4.65 -0.48
C LEU A 979 6.74 -5.93 -0.86
N GLY A 980 7.83 -5.79 -1.62
CA GLY A 980 8.55 -6.87 -2.29
C GLY A 980 7.81 -7.35 -3.55
N ILE A 981 8.50 -7.40 -4.69
CA ILE A 981 7.93 -7.85 -5.98
C ILE A 981 7.47 -9.30 -5.87
N THR A 982 8.26 -10.17 -5.24
CA THR A 982 7.96 -11.60 -5.14
C THR A 982 6.81 -11.87 -4.18
N VAL A 983 6.72 -11.15 -3.07
CA VAL A 983 5.65 -11.28 -2.08
C VAL A 983 4.35 -10.76 -2.66
N TYR A 984 4.33 -9.53 -3.15
CA TYR A 984 3.10 -8.86 -3.59
C TYR A 984 2.50 -9.48 -4.87
N LEU A 985 3.34 -9.95 -5.79
CA LEU A 985 2.88 -10.64 -7.01
C LEU A 985 2.76 -12.16 -6.84
N GLY A 986 2.99 -12.70 -5.64
CA GLY A 986 2.91 -14.13 -5.36
C GLY A 986 3.89 -14.99 -6.19
N ILE A 987 5.06 -14.45 -6.55
CA ILE A 987 6.06 -15.16 -7.35
C ILE A 987 6.88 -16.08 -6.42
N PRO A 988 6.88 -17.41 -6.65
CA PRO A 988 7.64 -18.33 -5.82
C PRO A 988 9.14 -18.00 -5.82
N THR A 989 9.72 -17.74 -4.64
CA THR A 989 11.13 -17.38 -4.49
C THR A 989 12.08 -18.51 -4.93
N ASP A 990 11.61 -19.76 -4.92
CA ASP A 990 12.32 -20.94 -5.42
C ASP A 990 12.26 -21.14 -6.95
N LEU A 991 11.51 -20.30 -7.68
CA LEU A 991 11.37 -20.41 -9.14
C LEU A 991 12.73 -20.50 -9.89
N PRO A 992 13.78 -19.72 -9.53
CA PRO A 992 15.09 -19.85 -10.15
C PRO A 992 15.76 -21.20 -9.87
N ARG A 993 15.52 -21.81 -8.70
CA ARG A 993 16.03 -23.15 -8.38
C ARG A 993 15.35 -24.20 -9.24
N TYR A 994 14.02 -24.12 -9.40
CA TYR A 994 13.28 -25.01 -10.30
C TYR A 994 13.75 -24.87 -11.75
N ALA A 995 13.98 -23.64 -12.23
CA ALA A 995 14.55 -23.40 -13.55
C ALA A 995 15.98 -23.95 -13.68
N ALA A 996 16.80 -23.83 -12.62
CA ALA A 996 18.14 -24.39 -12.59
C ALA A 996 18.12 -25.92 -12.69
N TYR A 997 17.24 -26.59 -11.93
CA TYR A 997 17.03 -28.04 -12.00
C TYR A 997 16.50 -28.48 -13.37
N ALA A 998 15.54 -27.76 -13.94
CA ALA A 998 15.05 -28.02 -15.29
C ALA A 998 16.18 -27.91 -16.33
N GLY A 999 17.04 -26.88 -16.22
CA GLY A 999 18.23 -26.72 -17.05
C GLY A 999 19.23 -27.88 -16.91
N ALA A 1000 19.49 -28.32 -15.67
CA ALA A 1000 20.35 -29.47 -15.39
C ALA A 1000 19.78 -30.78 -15.95
N ILE A 1001 18.48 -31.04 -15.77
CA ILE A 1001 17.79 -32.22 -16.31
C ILE A 1001 17.81 -32.21 -17.83
N LEU A 1002 17.51 -31.07 -18.47
CA LEU A 1002 17.59 -30.91 -19.93
C LEU A 1002 19.02 -31.16 -20.43
N THR A 1003 20.03 -30.71 -19.69
CA THR A 1003 21.43 -30.96 -20.00
C THR A 1003 21.79 -32.43 -19.90
N ALA A 1004 21.46 -33.08 -18.79
CA ALA A 1004 21.71 -34.50 -18.57
C ALA A 1004 20.98 -35.38 -19.58
N ALA A 1005 19.68 -35.16 -19.80
CA ALA A 1005 18.89 -35.87 -20.80
C ALA A 1005 19.46 -35.66 -22.21
N GLY A 1006 19.87 -34.43 -22.53
CA GLY A 1006 20.54 -34.11 -23.78
C GLY A 1006 21.84 -34.89 -23.97
N LEU A 1007 22.69 -34.93 -22.95
CA LEU A 1007 23.94 -35.70 -22.97
C LEU A 1007 23.69 -37.21 -23.07
N LEU A 1008 22.73 -37.76 -22.33
CA LEU A 1008 22.34 -39.18 -22.40
C LEU A 1008 21.82 -39.56 -23.79
N LEU A 1009 20.97 -38.74 -24.40
CA LEU A 1009 20.50 -38.92 -25.79
C LEU A 1009 21.65 -38.83 -26.81
N SER A 1010 22.77 -38.24 -26.43
CA SER A 1010 23.97 -38.07 -27.25
C SER A 1010 24.96 -39.23 -27.13
N ILE A 1011 24.88 -40.03 -26.07
CA ILE A 1011 25.67 -41.24 -25.87
C ILE A 1011 25.06 -42.37 -26.71
N ALA A 1012 25.79 -42.85 -27.71
CA ALA A 1012 25.37 -44.01 -28.49
C ALA A 1012 25.65 -45.30 -27.70
N ARG A 1013 24.63 -46.12 -27.42
CA ARG A 1013 24.86 -47.58 -27.30
C ARG A 1013 25.27 -48.06 -28.70
N ARG A 1014 26.55 -48.41 -28.88
CA ARG A 1014 26.96 -49.25 -30.02
C ARG A 1014 26.13 -50.54 -29.90
N ARG A 1015 25.16 -50.76 -30.79
CA ARG A 1015 24.70 -52.13 -31.04
C ARG A 1015 25.87 -52.81 -31.77
N PRO A 1016 26.38 -53.96 -31.28
CA PRO A 1016 27.19 -54.82 -32.12
C PRO A 1016 26.32 -55.20 -33.33
N HIS A 1017 26.80 -54.94 -34.54
CA HIS A 1017 26.24 -55.58 -35.71
C HIS A 1017 26.62 -57.08 -35.66
N PRO A 1018 25.71 -58.02 -35.97
CA PRO A 1018 26.14 -59.30 -36.51
C PRO A 1018 26.79 -59.10 -37.90
#